data_AF-A0A521E9K8-F1
#
_entry.id   AF-A0A521E9K8-F1
#
_cell.length_a   1.000
_cell.length_b   1.000
_cell.length_c   1.000
_cell.angle_alpha   90.00
_cell.angle_beta   90.00
_cell.angle_gamma   90.00
#
_symmetry.space_group_name_H-M   'P 1'
#
loop_
_entity.id
_entity.type
_entity.pdbx_description
1 polymer ?
#
loop_
_entity_poly.entity_id
_entity_poly.type
_entity_poly.pdbx_seq_one_letter_code
_entity_poly.pdbx_strand_id
1 'polypeptide(L)'
;MLGASFSALPLSAQTSKMPDLSKYELVFKDDFDTSLNAYRGTTGLWSTSARRDDIMTNGPKSVFLSDATKTGDGQKIGINPLKVSDGSLHISSGVIPDSKLPLVQEALTDIGRGAHAENVKYYTGMVSTADTWAQAYGYYEITAEIPVGQGHWPAFWLAPAGIGWPPEIDIFEIYSKGVGGTTTPKDNTFSSASFFDRVDVNGNPTQSVDYTNPYDLDENGNPRDPMIKNLQGGEQYVFQHTTNALTEFGADIYSGKWTWAAEWTPDYIAFYFGKDRDSMVEIYRTPTPDDLTTPMYTIINDQISSHWGWDPVEGLDHLTFAKGNDFSIDSVSVYAYNPENIITAQRIGDVIIDDETSSRITGSTGDDIIVTGGGAGQDFVALEGGADILHFTRGTGNAIVSGFGADDRVVLEGFYFDGANGAMSRLTQVGDDVWLTNGAYPADPQTIIFRDTRVEDFTPEQFVVRWSVTPDVWSSVAIPDTRLHDADGDGAVRADPAGSRMVDAGSTYQGAVTLRGGASGDEYYVYKPNTVIREATDRGVDTVYAAHSFRLPDNFENLVAINGTSNVTLTGNTLDNRIEGNANSNTLQGGLGNDLIISHAADTIVHAFGDGHDVVLGFDDADTLRLKGYAVTDPQALLARLVQDGDDVRLDLGQGGSITFRDTLLAAFDADSFDIMSGTNEFGESTRDPYARPSTGGVGGPAILPPPPANPDGKLIEGGIGNDTLRGGTLGDVMLGHDGNDLIRGFAGNDWLDGGKGSNHLNGGDGQDTLIAQGLNDTLHGGTGNDLFILSHEARGSMIMDFELGDQIDISRFGCSADDIRLTKMGGWIQVAMEEGDALTEILRVRTSTPQHLEDALLFA
;
A
#
# COMPACT_ATOMS: atom_id res chain seq x y z
N MET A 1 49.71 33.35 -41.37
CA MET A 1 49.69 32.14 -42.20
C MET A 1 49.85 30.97 -41.23
N LEU A 2 48.93 30.05 -41.02
CA LEU A 2 47.63 29.76 -41.62
C LEU A 2 46.72 29.36 -40.45
N GLY A 3 45.54 29.97 -40.35
CA GLY A 3 44.47 29.46 -39.52
C GLY A 3 43.96 28.15 -40.13
N ALA A 4 43.98 27.08 -39.35
CA ALA A 4 43.09 25.96 -39.58
C ALA A 4 41.84 26.27 -38.74
N SER A 5 40.84 26.87 -39.39
CA SER A 5 39.46 26.71 -38.94
C SER A 5 39.18 25.22 -39.01
N PHE A 6 39.04 24.57 -37.85
CA PHE A 6 38.28 23.33 -37.81
C PHE A 6 36.85 23.73 -38.16
N SER A 7 36.49 23.62 -39.43
CA SER A 7 35.10 23.57 -39.83
C SER A 7 34.54 22.31 -39.18
N ALA A 8 33.69 22.47 -38.17
CA ALA A 8 32.85 21.39 -37.71
C ALA A 8 32.18 20.76 -38.93
N LEU A 9 32.25 19.44 -39.00
CA LEU A 9 31.59 18.71 -40.07
C LEU A 9 30.08 19.01 -39.96
N PRO A 10 29.39 19.35 -41.05
CA PRO A 10 27.93 19.47 -41.02
C PRO A 10 27.34 18.16 -40.47
N LEU A 11 26.14 18.23 -39.88
CA LEU A 11 25.40 17.06 -39.32
C LEU A 11 25.46 15.82 -40.25
N SER A 12 25.52 16.04 -41.57
CA SER A 12 25.66 15.01 -42.61
C SER A 12 27.01 14.27 -42.70
N ALA A 13 28.03 14.66 -41.92
CA ALA A 13 29.38 14.13 -42.01
C ALA A 13 29.95 13.56 -40.69
N GLN A 14 29.20 13.64 -39.59
CA GLN A 14 29.41 12.70 -38.47
C GLN A 14 28.78 11.35 -38.84
N THR A 15 29.41 10.24 -38.47
CA THR A 15 28.81 8.91 -38.66
C THR A 15 27.59 8.82 -37.76
N SER A 16 26.41 9.10 -38.31
CA SER A 16 25.13 9.01 -37.62
C SER A 16 25.00 7.63 -36.98
N LYS A 17 25.03 7.58 -35.65
CA LYS A 17 24.42 6.47 -34.91
C LYS A 17 22.98 6.88 -34.70
N MET A 18 22.13 6.65 -35.69
CA MET A 18 20.70 6.81 -35.49
C MET A 18 20.26 5.91 -34.33
N PRO A 19 19.36 6.38 -33.44
CA PRO A 19 18.78 5.53 -32.41
C PRO A 19 18.12 4.29 -33.02
N ASP A 20 18.55 3.12 -32.60
CA ASP A 20 17.96 1.84 -33.00
C ASP A 20 16.77 1.53 -32.09
N LEU A 21 15.56 1.70 -32.63
CA LEU A 21 14.32 1.42 -31.91
C LEU A 21 13.87 -0.03 -31.98
N SER A 22 14.59 -0.92 -32.67
CA SER A 22 14.22 -2.34 -32.76
C SER A 22 14.26 -3.08 -31.42
N LYS A 23 14.97 -2.51 -30.43
CA LYS A 23 15.05 -2.98 -29.05
C LYS A 23 14.12 -2.23 -28.09
N TYR A 24 13.16 -1.48 -28.61
CA TYR A 24 12.17 -0.76 -27.80
C TYR A 24 10.76 -1.00 -28.32
N GLU A 25 9.78 -0.78 -27.44
CA GLU A 25 8.37 -0.87 -27.77
C GLU A 25 7.68 0.46 -27.43
N LEU A 26 6.84 0.95 -28.35
CA LEU A 26 6.18 2.25 -28.18
C LEU A 26 5.23 2.19 -27.00
N VAL A 27 5.39 3.05 -26.00
CA VAL A 27 4.45 3.20 -24.88
C VAL A 27 3.36 4.18 -25.26
N PHE A 28 3.74 5.40 -25.64
CA PHE A 28 2.81 6.39 -26.14
C PHE A 28 3.48 7.35 -27.12
N LYS A 29 2.66 7.94 -27.98
CA LYS A 29 3.01 9.08 -28.83
C LYS A 29 1.88 10.09 -28.78
N ASP A 30 2.20 11.34 -28.49
CA ASP A 30 1.26 12.46 -28.56
C ASP A 30 1.78 13.47 -29.57
N ASP A 31 1.07 13.59 -30.69
CA ASP A 31 1.33 14.55 -31.78
C ASP A 31 0.56 15.86 -31.60
N PHE A 32 -0.19 16.02 -30.50
CA PHE A 32 -0.98 17.22 -30.19
C PHE A 32 -1.88 17.71 -31.34
N ASP A 33 -2.40 16.78 -32.16
CA ASP A 33 -3.28 17.08 -33.29
C ASP A 33 -4.70 17.52 -32.87
N THR A 34 -5.07 17.31 -31.60
CA THR A 34 -6.41 17.59 -31.06
C THR A 34 -6.37 18.55 -29.87
N SER A 35 -7.07 18.27 -28.77
CA SER A 35 -6.94 19.02 -27.51
C SER A 35 -5.82 18.44 -26.66
N LEU A 36 -5.31 19.20 -25.70
CA LEU A 36 -4.39 18.65 -24.71
C LEU A 36 -5.04 17.43 -24.05
N ASN A 37 -4.36 16.29 -24.13
CA ASN A 37 -4.78 15.04 -23.50
C ASN A 37 -4.54 15.11 -21.97
N ALA A 38 -5.15 16.10 -21.32
CA ALA A 38 -4.92 16.42 -19.92
C ALA A 38 -5.55 15.36 -19.01
N TYR A 39 -4.80 14.86 -18.04
CA TYR A 39 -5.30 13.92 -17.06
C TYR A 39 -6.38 14.56 -16.18
N ARG A 40 -7.50 13.85 -16.03
CA ARG A 40 -8.69 14.27 -15.26
C ARG A 40 -9.17 13.18 -14.30
N GLY A 41 -8.34 12.18 -14.02
CA GLY A 41 -8.65 11.04 -13.14
C GLY A 41 -9.08 9.78 -13.87
N THR A 42 -9.89 9.90 -14.92
CA THR A 42 -10.39 8.74 -15.71
C THR A 42 -10.16 8.88 -17.21
N THR A 43 -9.54 9.97 -17.64
CA THR A 43 -9.17 10.21 -19.04
C THR A 43 -7.91 11.06 -19.06
N GLY A 44 -7.09 10.88 -20.07
CA GLY A 44 -5.94 11.74 -20.35
C GLY A 44 -4.61 11.19 -19.87
N LEU A 45 -3.54 11.77 -20.41
CA LEU A 45 -2.14 11.39 -20.18
C LEU A 45 -1.42 12.41 -19.30
N TRP A 46 -1.59 13.69 -19.61
CA TRP A 46 -0.74 14.76 -19.08
C TRP A 46 -1.31 15.40 -17.82
N SER A 47 -0.64 15.23 -16.69
CA SER A 47 -0.82 16.08 -15.52
C SER A 47 -0.42 17.52 -15.86
N THR A 48 -1.22 18.50 -15.45
CA THR A 48 -1.02 19.93 -15.75
C THR A 48 -0.62 20.76 -14.52
N SER A 49 -0.27 20.10 -13.43
CA SER A 49 0.25 20.67 -12.18
C SER A 49 1.52 19.92 -11.79
N ALA A 50 2.34 20.52 -10.92
CA ALA A 50 3.39 19.73 -10.30
C ALA A 50 2.79 18.75 -9.32
N ARG A 51 3.55 17.69 -9.06
CA ARG A 51 3.15 16.61 -8.16
C ARG A 51 2.71 17.19 -6.81
N ARG A 52 1.63 16.65 -6.23
CA ARG A 52 1.04 17.07 -4.94
C ARG A 52 0.48 18.50 -4.94
N ASP A 53 -0.06 18.93 -6.09
CA ASP A 53 -0.59 20.29 -6.28
C ASP A 53 0.43 21.40 -5.98
N ASP A 54 1.73 21.09 -6.04
CA ASP A 54 2.76 22.11 -5.97
C ASP A 54 2.69 22.93 -7.28
N ILE A 55 2.72 24.26 -7.14
CA ILE A 55 2.74 25.19 -8.28
C ILE A 55 4.10 25.86 -8.42
N MET A 56 5.10 25.36 -7.69
CA MET A 56 6.44 25.92 -7.68
C MET A 56 7.26 25.58 -8.93
N THR A 57 8.01 26.58 -9.40
CA THR A 57 9.17 26.39 -10.27
C THR A 57 10.46 26.46 -9.45
N ASN A 58 11.62 26.12 -10.05
CA ASN A 58 12.92 26.40 -9.42
C ASN A 58 13.28 27.89 -9.42
N GLY A 59 12.54 28.71 -10.17
CA GLY A 59 12.68 30.16 -10.22
C GLY A 59 11.90 30.84 -9.09
N PRO A 60 12.52 31.63 -8.20
CA PRO A 60 11.81 32.17 -7.04
C PRO A 60 10.77 33.25 -7.37
N LYS A 61 10.61 33.61 -8.65
CA LYS A 61 9.68 34.62 -9.14
C LYS A 61 8.61 34.05 -10.09
N SER A 62 8.54 32.74 -10.29
CA SER A 62 7.55 32.16 -11.20
C SER A 62 6.87 30.91 -10.68
N VAL A 63 5.68 30.65 -11.23
CA VAL A 63 4.81 29.53 -10.87
C VAL A 63 4.31 28.79 -12.10
N PHE A 64 4.11 27.48 -11.95
CA PHE A 64 3.38 26.67 -12.91
C PHE A 64 1.87 26.82 -12.67
N LEU A 65 1.12 27.20 -13.70
CA LEU A 65 -0.34 27.34 -13.66
C LEU A 65 -1.00 26.48 -14.74
N SER A 66 -2.29 26.21 -14.57
CA SER A 66 -3.18 25.61 -15.57
C SER A 66 -4.63 26.07 -15.35
N ASP A 67 -5.54 25.69 -16.26
CA ASP A 67 -6.99 25.94 -16.07
C ASP A 67 -7.59 25.20 -14.85
N ALA A 68 -6.85 24.23 -14.29
CA ALA A 68 -7.22 23.50 -13.09
C ALA A 68 -6.75 24.19 -11.79
N THR A 69 -5.81 25.15 -11.86
CA THR A 69 -5.24 25.77 -10.66
C THR A 69 -6.25 26.63 -9.91
N LYS A 70 -6.32 26.40 -8.59
CA LYS A 70 -7.26 27.02 -7.65
C LYS A 70 -6.57 27.37 -6.32
N THR A 71 -7.13 28.32 -5.59
CA THR A 71 -6.81 28.59 -4.18
C THR A 71 -7.36 27.50 -3.26
N GLY A 72 -6.96 27.47 -1.99
CA GLY A 72 -7.38 26.47 -1.00
C GLY A 72 -8.89 26.44 -0.75
N ASP A 73 -9.59 27.56 -0.96
CA ASP A 73 -11.06 27.64 -0.90
C ASP A 73 -11.76 27.21 -2.21
N GLY A 74 -10.99 26.83 -3.24
CA GLY A 74 -11.48 26.35 -4.52
C GLY A 74 -11.71 27.42 -5.58
N GLN A 75 -11.37 28.69 -5.34
CA GLN A 75 -11.48 29.73 -6.36
C GLN A 75 -10.47 29.53 -7.50
N LYS A 76 -10.96 29.47 -8.74
CA LYS A 76 -10.09 29.39 -9.93
C LYS A 76 -9.24 30.64 -10.11
N ILE A 77 -7.94 30.46 -10.34
CA ILE A 77 -7.03 31.56 -10.69
C ILE A 77 -7.38 32.09 -12.09
N GLY A 78 -7.68 31.20 -13.04
CA GLY A 78 -8.11 31.56 -14.40
C GLY A 78 -6.98 32.10 -15.29
N ILE A 79 -5.77 31.58 -15.11
CA ILE A 79 -4.64 31.75 -16.02
C ILE A 79 -4.29 30.35 -16.52
N ASN A 80 -4.39 30.11 -17.83
CA ASN A 80 -4.03 28.83 -18.44
C ASN A 80 -2.92 29.05 -19.48
N PRO A 81 -1.67 28.70 -19.16
CA PRO A 81 -0.54 28.80 -20.08
C PRO A 81 -0.48 27.67 -21.12
N LEU A 82 -1.27 26.62 -20.96
CA LEU A 82 -1.25 25.42 -21.80
C LEU A 82 -2.34 25.48 -22.87
N LYS A 83 -1.93 25.41 -24.14
CA LYS A 83 -2.87 25.43 -25.27
C LYS A 83 -2.38 24.56 -26.41
N VAL A 84 -3.25 23.69 -26.93
CA VAL A 84 -2.98 23.02 -28.19
C VAL A 84 -3.57 23.82 -29.35
N SER A 85 -2.75 24.11 -30.36
CA SER A 85 -3.18 24.67 -31.63
C SER A 85 -2.20 24.32 -32.74
N ASP A 86 -2.69 24.27 -33.99
CA ASP A 86 -1.86 24.08 -35.18
C ASP A 86 -0.96 22.81 -35.14
N GLY A 87 -1.42 21.75 -34.46
CA GLY A 87 -0.70 20.48 -34.31
C GLY A 87 0.45 20.53 -33.28
N SER A 88 0.40 21.46 -32.32
CA SER A 88 1.42 21.60 -31.29
C SER A 88 0.81 21.97 -29.93
N LEU A 89 1.40 21.47 -28.85
CA LEU A 89 1.20 22.01 -27.51
C LEU A 89 2.06 23.26 -27.33
N HIS A 90 1.44 24.38 -26.98
CA HIS A 90 2.13 25.62 -26.60
C HIS A 90 2.09 25.79 -25.08
N ILE A 91 3.28 25.93 -24.50
CA ILE A 91 3.50 26.39 -23.13
C ILE A 91 3.89 27.86 -23.22
N SER A 92 2.92 28.71 -22.87
CA SER A 92 3.11 30.17 -22.84
C SER A 92 3.56 30.64 -21.46
N SER A 93 4.31 31.74 -21.43
CA SER A 93 4.75 32.38 -20.19
C SER A 93 4.43 33.87 -20.22
N GLY A 94 4.33 34.50 -19.04
CA GLY A 94 4.04 35.92 -18.99
C GLY A 94 4.11 36.52 -17.61
N VAL A 95 3.86 37.83 -17.54
CA VAL A 95 3.69 38.56 -16.28
C VAL A 95 2.30 38.25 -15.72
N ILE A 96 2.22 37.89 -14.45
CA ILE A 96 0.95 37.69 -13.76
C ILE A 96 0.19 39.02 -13.74
N PRO A 97 -1.06 39.08 -14.25
CA PRO A 97 -1.85 40.31 -14.19
C PRO A 97 -2.07 40.76 -12.74
N ASP A 98 -1.99 42.06 -12.48
CA ASP A 98 -2.20 42.64 -11.13
C ASP A 98 -3.51 42.18 -10.48
N SER A 99 -4.57 41.99 -11.28
CA SER A 99 -5.87 41.49 -10.81
C SER A 99 -5.88 40.03 -10.36
N LYS A 100 -4.87 39.25 -10.73
CA LYS A 100 -4.75 37.81 -10.46
C LYS A 100 -3.63 37.49 -9.48
N LEU A 101 -2.66 38.38 -9.31
CA LEU A 101 -1.53 38.22 -8.41
C LEU A 101 -1.94 37.83 -6.98
N PRO A 102 -2.96 38.46 -6.34
CA PRO A 102 -3.37 38.05 -4.99
C PRO A 102 -3.81 36.58 -4.88
N LEU A 103 -4.50 36.06 -5.90
CA LEU A 103 -4.97 34.66 -5.91
C LEU A 103 -3.80 33.68 -6.07
N VAL A 104 -2.78 34.05 -6.85
CA VAL A 104 -1.56 33.24 -6.99
C VAL A 104 -0.77 33.23 -5.67
N GLN A 105 -0.67 34.38 -5.01
CA GLN A 105 0.00 34.49 -3.72
C GLN A 105 -0.71 33.71 -2.61
N GLU A 106 -2.05 33.72 -2.62
CA GLU A 106 -2.87 32.90 -1.74
C GLU A 106 -2.65 31.41 -2.00
N ALA A 107 -2.75 30.95 -3.26
CA ALA A 107 -2.51 29.56 -3.61
C ALA A 107 -1.11 29.08 -3.19
N LEU A 108 -0.06 29.90 -3.36
CA LEU A 108 1.29 29.61 -2.87
C LEU A 108 1.35 29.54 -1.34
N THR A 109 0.65 30.42 -0.65
CA THR A 109 0.62 30.44 0.82
C THR A 109 -0.08 29.20 1.37
N ASP A 110 -1.18 28.76 0.73
CA ASP A 110 -1.96 27.59 1.12
C ASP A 110 -1.14 26.30 1.06
N ILE A 111 -0.22 26.18 0.11
CA ILE A 111 0.72 25.04 0.00
C ILE A 111 2.03 25.25 0.80
N GLY A 112 2.07 26.23 1.71
CA GLY A 112 3.22 26.47 2.59
C GLY A 112 4.41 27.17 1.93
N ARG A 113 4.22 27.80 0.76
CA ARG A 113 5.27 28.47 -0.03
C ARG A 113 5.23 30.01 0.10
N GLY A 114 4.96 30.53 1.30
CA GLY A 114 4.82 31.98 1.54
C GLY A 114 6.01 32.84 1.08
N ALA A 115 7.25 32.36 1.19
CA ALA A 115 8.43 33.10 0.71
C ALA A 115 8.46 33.28 -0.82
N HIS A 116 7.89 32.33 -1.57
CA HIS A 116 7.71 32.46 -3.01
C HIS A 116 6.56 33.41 -3.34
N ALA A 117 5.48 33.39 -2.55
CA ALA A 117 4.35 34.30 -2.71
C ALA A 117 4.79 35.78 -2.66
N GLU A 118 5.76 36.12 -1.82
CA GLU A 118 6.29 37.48 -1.71
C GLU A 118 7.02 37.99 -2.97
N ASN A 119 7.55 37.07 -3.79
CA ASN A 119 8.45 37.40 -4.90
C ASN A 119 7.90 37.03 -6.29
N VAL A 120 6.76 36.32 -6.34
CA VAL A 120 6.17 35.84 -7.60
C VAL A 120 5.78 37.00 -8.52
N LYS A 121 6.19 36.92 -9.78
CA LYS A 121 5.92 37.93 -10.83
C LYS A 121 5.43 37.28 -12.12
N TYR A 122 5.91 36.09 -12.45
CA TYR A 122 5.68 35.45 -13.74
C TYR A 122 4.86 34.16 -13.59
N TYR A 123 4.08 33.84 -14.61
CA TYR A 123 3.45 32.53 -14.76
C TYR A 123 4.06 31.80 -15.95
N THR A 124 3.98 30.48 -15.90
CA THR A 124 4.32 29.59 -17.00
C THR A 124 3.58 28.26 -16.83
N GLY A 125 3.77 27.31 -17.74
CA GLY A 125 3.12 26.00 -17.71
C GLY A 125 4.09 24.83 -17.65
N MET A 126 3.53 23.68 -17.31
CA MET A 126 4.19 22.38 -17.30
C MET A 126 3.18 21.30 -17.65
N VAL A 127 3.65 20.25 -18.32
CA VAL A 127 2.96 18.96 -18.41
C VAL A 127 3.87 17.85 -17.91
N SER A 128 3.28 16.81 -17.32
CA SER A 128 4.03 15.67 -16.78
C SER A 128 3.22 14.38 -16.85
N THR A 129 3.89 13.23 -16.81
CA THR A 129 3.25 11.91 -16.65
C THR A 129 3.18 11.46 -15.19
N ALA A 130 3.51 12.32 -14.22
CA ALA A 130 3.66 11.94 -12.80
C ALA A 130 2.47 11.20 -12.16
N ASP A 131 1.24 11.43 -12.64
CA ASP A 131 0.03 10.79 -12.12
C ASP A 131 -0.47 9.63 -12.99
N THR A 132 0.17 9.41 -14.14
CA THR A 132 -0.28 8.44 -15.15
C THR A 132 0.73 7.35 -15.41
N TRP A 133 2.03 7.68 -15.43
CA TRP A 133 3.06 6.73 -15.83
C TRP A 133 4.48 7.18 -15.47
N ALA A 134 5.27 6.20 -15.04
CA ALA A 134 6.72 6.26 -14.89
C ALA A 134 7.30 4.91 -15.28
N GLN A 135 8.55 4.86 -15.74
CA GLN A 135 9.23 3.59 -16.01
C GLN A 135 10.73 3.70 -15.75
N ALA A 136 11.38 2.56 -15.52
CA ALA A 136 12.83 2.47 -15.63
C ALA A 136 13.24 2.19 -17.08
N TYR A 137 14.33 2.81 -17.52
CA TYR A 137 14.92 2.67 -18.87
C TYR A 137 13.98 3.10 -20.00
N GLY A 138 14.45 3.10 -21.24
CA GLY A 138 13.63 3.41 -22.41
C GLY A 138 14.23 4.43 -23.36
N TYR A 139 13.42 4.88 -24.32
CA TYR A 139 13.78 5.93 -25.26
C TYR A 139 12.73 7.04 -25.21
N TYR A 140 13.20 8.28 -25.05
CA TYR A 140 12.36 9.46 -24.83
C TYR A 140 12.72 10.49 -25.90
N GLU A 141 11.74 10.91 -26.69
CA GLU A 141 11.93 11.83 -27.82
C GLU A 141 10.94 12.98 -27.75
N ILE A 142 11.42 14.19 -28.05
CA ILE A 142 10.60 15.39 -28.18
C ILE A 142 11.01 16.18 -29.42
N THR A 143 10.02 16.61 -30.21
CA THR A 143 10.20 17.61 -31.27
C THR A 143 9.58 18.92 -30.82
N ALA A 144 10.37 19.99 -30.75
CA ALA A 144 9.89 21.28 -30.25
C ALA A 144 10.59 22.49 -30.89
N GLU A 145 9.93 23.64 -30.81
CA GLU A 145 10.45 24.97 -31.09
C GLU A 145 10.64 25.75 -29.79
N ILE A 146 11.83 26.33 -29.64
CA ILE A 146 12.31 26.94 -28.41
C ILE A 146 12.01 28.44 -28.39
N PRO A 147 11.40 28.98 -27.32
CA PRO A 147 11.11 30.41 -27.20
C PRO A 147 12.40 31.22 -27.02
N VAL A 148 12.39 32.46 -27.49
CA VAL A 148 13.51 33.39 -27.40
C VAL A 148 13.33 34.36 -26.23
N GLY A 149 14.41 34.90 -25.68
CA GLY A 149 14.36 35.86 -24.59
C GLY A 149 14.94 35.31 -23.31
N GLN A 150 15.97 35.99 -22.80
CA GLN A 150 16.47 35.78 -21.45
C GLN A 150 15.30 35.78 -20.46
N GLY A 151 15.29 34.82 -19.54
CA GLY A 151 14.15 34.51 -18.67
C GLY A 151 13.61 33.12 -18.89
N HIS A 152 13.43 32.72 -20.15
CA HIS A 152 12.95 31.38 -20.51
C HIS A 152 13.98 30.31 -20.17
N TRP A 153 13.48 29.18 -19.69
CA TRP A 153 14.21 27.97 -19.36
C TRP A 153 13.38 26.73 -19.72
N PRO A 154 13.20 26.46 -21.03
CA PRO A 154 12.52 25.28 -21.51
C PRO A 154 13.36 24.03 -21.25
N ALA A 155 12.68 22.97 -20.80
CA ALA A 155 13.30 21.70 -20.44
C ALA A 155 12.39 20.51 -20.79
N PHE A 156 13.04 19.41 -21.15
CA PHE A 156 12.47 18.07 -21.23
C PHE A 156 13.35 17.13 -20.42
N TRP A 157 12.78 16.57 -19.36
CA TRP A 157 13.56 15.87 -18.34
C TRP A 157 12.72 14.81 -17.61
N LEU A 158 13.42 13.95 -16.88
CA LEU A 158 12.85 12.83 -16.14
C LEU A 158 13.13 13.02 -14.64
N ALA A 159 12.11 12.79 -13.82
CA ALA A 159 12.19 12.87 -12.36
C ALA A 159 11.81 11.52 -11.73
N PRO A 160 12.36 11.19 -10.55
CA PRO A 160 12.11 9.90 -9.91
C PRO A 160 10.67 9.86 -9.43
N ALA A 161 10.00 8.74 -9.69
CA ALA A 161 8.68 8.51 -9.13
C ALA A 161 8.75 8.24 -7.63
N GLY A 162 9.81 7.63 -7.12
CA GLY A 162 10.05 7.45 -5.69
C GLY A 162 10.18 8.78 -4.90
N ILE A 163 10.51 8.67 -3.61
CA ILE A 163 10.76 9.84 -2.76
C ILE A 163 12.25 10.14 -2.76
N GLY A 164 12.61 11.36 -3.15
CA GLY A 164 13.99 11.84 -3.10
C GLY A 164 14.39 12.52 -4.40
N TRP A 165 15.45 13.31 -4.32
CA TRP A 165 16.16 13.85 -5.48
C TRP A 165 17.62 14.07 -5.07
N PRO A 166 18.62 13.64 -5.87
CA PRO A 166 18.57 12.85 -7.13
C PRO A 166 17.97 11.42 -6.96
N PRO A 167 17.73 10.63 -8.04
CA PRO A 167 18.22 10.76 -9.43
C PRO A 167 17.42 11.71 -10.35
N GLU A 168 18.03 12.17 -11.46
CA GLU A 168 17.39 13.00 -12.52
C GLU A 168 18.09 12.80 -13.88
N ILE A 169 17.33 12.86 -15.00
CA ILE A 169 17.87 12.86 -16.37
C ILE A 169 17.32 14.06 -17.13
N ASP A 170 18.21 14.97 -17.51
CA ASP A 170 17.90 16.11 -18.38
C ASP A 170 18.21 15.77 -19.83
N ILE A 171 17.18 15.60 -20.63
CA ILE A 171 17.32 15.35 -22.07
C ILE A 171 17.77 16.65 -22.74
N PHE A 172 17.10 17.75 -22.43
CA PHE A 172 17.68 19.07 -22.62
C PHE A 172 17.20 20.07 -21.57
N GLU A 173 18.08 21.02 -21.27
CA GLU A 173 17.79 22.29 -20.62
C GLU A 173 18.39 23.44 -21.43
N ILE A 174 17.59 24.45 -21.75
CA ILE A 174 18.03 25.60 -22.55
C ILE A 174 17.86 26.88 -21.75
N TYR A 175 18.87 27.73 -21.76
CA TYR A 175 18.76 29.12 -21.32
C TYR A 175 18.60 30.02 -22.54
N SER A 176 17.39 30.50 -22.80
CA SER A 176 17.05 31.13 -24.09
C SER A 176 17.83 32.40 -24.41
N LYS A 177 17.98 32.68 -25.71
CA LYS A 177 18.81 33.77 -26.24
C LYS A 177 18.32 35.18 -25.87
N GLY A 178 19.19 36.17 -26.02
CA GLY A 178 18.84 37.59 -25.85
C GLY A 178 17.78 38.11 -26.84
N VAL A 179 17.06 39.17 -26.45
CA VAL A 179 16.03 39.87 -27.27
C VAL A 179 16.24 41.38 -27.21
N GLY A 180 15.65 42.13 -28.15
CA GLY A 180 15.76 43.59 -28.15
C GLY A 180 17.19 44.13 -28.37
N GLY A 181 18.04 43.35 -29.03
CA GLY A 181 19.44 43.70 -29.29
C GLY A 181 20.41 43.28 -28.18
N THR A 182 19.94 42.57 -27.15
CA THR A 182 20.82 41.90 -26.18
C THR A 182 21.33 40.57 -26.75
N THR A 183 22.45 40.08 -26.21
CA THR A 183 23.00 38.74 -26.48
C THR A 183 23.33 38.11 -25.14
N THR A 184 23.32 36.78 -25.06
CA THR A 184 23.70 36.07 -23.84
C THR A 184 24.85 35.10 -24.10
N PRO A 185 25.66 34.76 -23.08
CA PRO A 185 26.68 33.73 -23.22
C PRO A 185 26.14 32.32 -23.51
N LYS A 186 24.83 32.10 -23.37
CA LYS A 186 24.15 30.81 -23.56
C LYS A 186 23.40 30.71 -24.88
N ASP A 187 23.51 31.72 -25.76
CA ASP A 187 22.88 31.72 -27.07
C ASP A 187 23.26 30.45 -27.85
N ASN A 188 22.25 29.72 -28.32
CA ASN A 188 22.34 28.42 -29.03
C ASN A 188 22.98 27.27 -28.24
N THR A 189 23.01 27.37 -26.90
CA THR A 189 23.50 26.28 -26.06
C THR A 189 22.36 25.57 -25.33
N PHE A 190 22.52 24.26 -25.15
CA PHE A 190 21.65 23.45 -24.31
C PHE A 190 22.49 22.43 -23.53
N SER A 191 22.00 22.01 -22.36
CA SER A 191 22.66 20.99 -21.54
C SER A 191 21.88 19.70 -21.55
N SER A 192 22.58 18.58 -21.58
CA SER A 192 22.05 17.25 -21.27
C SER A 192 22.81 16.73 -20.06
N ALA A 193 22.11 16.11 -19.12
CA ALA A 193 22.71 15.72 -17.85
C ALA A 193 22.05 14.51 -17.20
N SER A 194 22.81 13.86 -16.33
CA SER A 194 22.33 12.81 -15.43
C SER A 194 22.85 13.11 -14.03
N PHE A 195 21.95 13.30 -13.08
CA PHE A 195 22.27 13.59 -11.67
C PHE A 195 22.02 12.33 -10.84
N PHE A 196 22.95 12.02 -9.95
CA PHE A 196 22.97 10.78 -9.18
C PHE A 196 23.80 10.96 -7.89
N ASP A 197 23.78 9.93 -7.04
CA ASP A 197 24.55 9.80 -5.80
C ASP A 197 24.37 10.97 -4.84
N ARG A 198 23.47 10.80 -3.89
CA ARG A 198 23.38 11.69 -2.72
C ARG A 198 23.17 10.86 -1.46
N VAL A 199 24.16 10.82 -0.54
CA VAL A 199 24.00 11.40 0.81
C VAL A 199 25.23 11.32 1.72
N ASP A 200 25.56 12.46 2.32
CA ASP A 200 25.59 12.67 3.78
C ASP A 200 25.25 14.16 4.08
N VAL A 201 25.10 14.74 5.28
CA VAL A 201 25.75 14.59 6.59
C VAL A 201 24.96 13.77 7.60
N ASN A 202 24.66 12.51 7.24
CA ASN A 202 24.29 11.36 8.10
C ASN A 202 22.93 10.71 7.85
N GLY A 203 22.74 10.21 6.63
CA GLY A 203 21.83 9.09 6.38
C GLY A 203 22.34 8.11 5.32
N ASN A 204 23.66 8.02 5.20
CA ASN A 204 24.47 7.74 4.00
C ASN A 204 24.24 6.33 3.41
N PRO A 205 24.33 6.11 2.08
CA PRO A 205 25.64 5.86 1.49
C PRO A 205 26.00 6.77 0.32
N THR A 206 27.25 7.26 0.32
CA THR A 206 28.01 7.61 -0.88
C THR A 206 28.71 6.34 -1.36
N GLN A 207 28.10 5.56 -2.24
CA GLN A 207 28.78 4.41 -2.83
C GLN A 207 29.88 4.93 -3.77
N SER A 208 31.14 4.72 -3.41
CA SER A 208 32.35 4.93 -4.24
C SER A 208 32.33 6.15 -5.19
N VAL A 209 32.82 7.29 -4.73
CA VAL A 209 32.93 8.56 -5.48
C VAL A 209 34.00 8.59 -6.59
N ASP A 210 34.28 7.44 -7.22
CA ASP A 210 35.19 7.30 -8.36
C ASP A 210 34.41 6.97 -9.66
N TYR A 211 33.28 7.65 -9.89
CA TYR A 211 32.50 7.49 -11.13
C TYR A 211 33.08 8.29 -12.29
N THR A 212 34.28 7.94 -12.73
CA THR A 212 34.83 8.54 -13.95
C THR A 212 33.93 8.19 -15.14
N ASN A 213 33.45 9.19 -15.90
CA ASN A 213 32.69 8.92 -17.12
C ASN A 213 33.67 8.38 -18.18
N PRO A 214 33.64 7.09 -18.54
CA PRO A 214 34.56 6.53 -19.52
C PRO A 214 34.31 7.05 -20.94
N TYR A 215 33.16 7.69 -21.18
CA TYR A 215 32.78 8.24 -22.47
C TYR A 215 33.12 9.74 -22.62
N ASP A 216 33.33 10.47 -21.52
CA ASP A 216 33.72 11.87 -21.55
C ASP A 216 35.25 11.99 -21.40
N LEU A 217 35.93 12.35 -22.48
CA LEU A 217 37.40 12.40 -22.52
C LEU A 217 37.92 13.85 -22.48
N ASP A 218 39.05 14.06 -21.79
CA ASP A 218 39.82 15.30 -21.87
C ASP A 218 40.54 15.45 -23.23
N GLU A 219 41.24 16.57 -23.42
CA GLU A 219 42.01 16.85 -24.64
C GLU A 219 43.14 15.84 -24.94
N ASN A 220 43.51 15.01 -23.95
CA ASN A 220 44.54 13.98 -24.05
C ASN A 220 43.96 12.57 -24.20
N GLY A 221 42.62 12.44 -24.22
CA GLY A 221 41.93 11.16 -24.32
C GLY A 221 41.76 10.42 -22.99
N ASN A 222 41.95 11.08 -21.84
CA ASN A 222 41.71 10.47 -20.54
C ASN A 222 40.25 10.67 -20.12
N PRO A 223 39.60 9.66 -19.52
CA PRO A 223 38.28 9.80 -18.92
C PRO A 223 38.21 10.93 -17.88
N ARG A 224 37.09 11.66 -17.87
CA ARG A 224 36.83 12.74 -16.92
C ARG A 224 36.05 12.26 -15.71
N ASP A 225 36.41 12.80 -14.56
CA ASP A 225 35.67 12.60 -13.32
C ASP A 225 34.30 13.30 -13.38
N PRO A 226 33.30 12.78 -12.64
CA PRO A 226 32.00 13.41 -12.55
C PRO A 226 32.13 14.77 -11.88
N MET A 227 31.28 15.71 -12.28
CA MET A 227 31.27 17.02 -11.64
C MET A 227 30.51 16.96 -10.31
N ILE A 228 31.01 17.68 -9.30
CA ILE A 228 30.32 17.84 -8.01
C ILE A 228 29.56 19.16 -7.99
N LYS A 229 28.25 19.10 -7.77
CA LYS A 229 27.41 20.26 -7.46
C LYS A 229 27.07 20.29 -5.96
N ASN A 230 27.35 21.43 -5.32
CA ASN A 230 27.02 21.66 -3.92
C ASN A 230 25.67 22.40 -3.82
N LEU A 231 24.63 21.73 -3.34
CA LEU A 231 23.33 22.33 -3.09
C LEU A 231 22.98 22.21 -1.61
N GLN A 232 22.89 23.37 -0.94
CA GLN A 232 22.34 23.53 0.42
C GLN A 232 22.84 22.50 1.46
N GLY A 233 24.11 22.10 1.38
CA GLY A 233 24.75 21.22 2.37
C GLY A 233 24.90 19.75 1.99
N GLY A 234 24.55 19.36 0.75
CA GLY A 234 24.87 18.04 0.18
C GLY A 234 25.70 18.14 -1.09
N GLU A 235 26.56 17.15 -1.32
CA GLU A 235 27.27 16.92 -2.58
C GLU A 235 26.38 16.08 -3.51
N GLN A 236 26.41 16.41 -4.80
CA GLN A 236 25.68 15.71 -5.84
C GLN A 236 26.60 15.52 -7.03
N TYR A 237 26.59 14.32 -7.59
CA TYR A 237 27.38 14.00 -8.77
C TYR A 237 26.53 14.20 -10.02
N VAL A 238 27.17 14.73 -11.05
CA VAL A 238 26.52 14.96 -12.33
C VAL A 238 27.46 14.63 -13.48
N PHE A 239 26.94 13.87 -14.43
CA PHE A 239 27.47 13.82 -15.79
C PHE A 239 26.72 14.85 -16.61
N GLN A 240 27.41 15.89 -17.06
CA GLN A 240 26.79 17.00 -17.76
C GLN A 240 27.61 17.38 -18.99
N HIS A 241 26.91 17.59 -20.11
CA HIS A 241 27.49 18.12 -21.33
C HIS A 241 26.69 19.34 -21.82
N THR A 242 27.39 20.40 -22.20
CA THR A 242 26.78 21.58 -22.82
C THR A 242 27.14 21.60 -24.30
N THR A 243 26.11 21.47 -25.14
CA THR A 243 26.22 21.50 -26.60
C THR A 243 25.98 22.91 -27.10
N ASN A 244 26.85 23.45 -27.96
CA ASN A 244 26.58 24.66 -28.74
C ASN A 244 26.15 24.27 -30.16
N ALA A 245 24.83 24.20 -30.36
CA ALA A 245 24.21 23.71 -31.59
C ALA A 245 24.66 24.49 -32.84
N LEU A 246 24.87 25.79 -32.70
CA LEU A 246 25.25 26.64 -33.83
C LEU A 246 26.70 26.38 -34.23
N THR A 247 27.64 26.33 -33.29
CA THR A 247 29.06 26.14 -33.62
C THR A 247 29.39 24.70 -33.98
N GLU A 248 28.71 23.74 -33.38
CA GLU A 248 29.00 22.31 -33.55
C GLU A 248 28.26 21.72 -34.76
N PHE A 249 27.03 22.17 -35.01
CA PHE A 249 26.17 21.58 -36.04
C PHE A 249 25.67 22.59 -37.09
N GLY A 250 25.95 23.89 -36.93
CA GLY A 250 25.38 24.93 -37.79
C GLY A 250 23.88 25.13 -37.56
N ALA A 251 23.36 24.69 -36.40
CA ALA A 251 21.95 24.70 -36.05
C ALA A 251 21.61 25.90 -35.16
N ASP A 252 20.73 26.80 -35.65
CA ASP A 252 20.09 27.80 -34.80
C ASP A 252 18.82 27.18 -34.19
N ILE A 253 18.91 26.79 -32.90
CA ILE A 253 17.84 26.08 -32.18
C ILE A 253 16.55 26.90 -32.02
N TYR A 254 16.62 28.21 -32.29
CA TYR A 254 15.50 29.14 -32.26
C TYR A 254 14.88 29.38 -33.65
N SER A 255 15.38 28.72 -34.70
CA SER A 255 14.93 28.90 -36.10
C SER A 255 13.99 27.78 -36.56
N GLY A 256 12.97 27.52 -35.74
CA GLY A 256 11.97 26.48 -35.95
C GLY A 256 12.22 25.25 -35.08
N LYS A 257 11.67 24.12 -35.53
CA LYS A 257 11.59 22.89 -34.73
C LYS A 257 12.85 22.04 -34.82
N TRP A 258 13.18 21.38 -33.72
CA TRP A 258 14.30 20.47 -33.57
C TRP A 258 13.89 19.29 -32.70
N THR A 259 14.61 18.18 -32.83
CA THR A 259 14.32 16.97 -32.07
C THR A 259 15.48 16.64 -31.13
N TRP A 260 15.14 16.36 -29.88
CA TRP A 260 16.04 15.86 -28.85
C TRP A 260 15.56 14.50 -28.37
N ALA A 261 16.49 13.64 -27.99
CA ALA A 261 16.14 12.37 -27.39
C ALA A 261 17.18 11.87 -26.39
N ALA A 262 16.74 11.00 -25.48
CA ALA A 262 17.62 10.19 -24.65
C ALA A 262 17.26 8.71 -24.79
N GLU A 263 18.30 7.89 -24.93
CA GLU A 263 18.26 6.44 -24.88
C GLU A 263 18.86 6.01 -23.55
N TRP A 264 18.01 5.59 -22.62
CA TRP A 264 18.38 5.14 -21.28
C TRP A 264 18.28 3.62 -21.22
N THR A 265 19.39 2.96 -20.92
CA THR A 265 19.51 1.51 -20.80
C THR A 265 20.11 1.15 -19.43
N PRO A 266 20.10 -0.12 -19.02
CA PRO A 266 20.82 -0.53 -17.82
C PRO A 266 22.31 -0.18 -17.82
N ASP A 267 22.95 -0.13 -19.00
CA ASP A 267 24.40 0.07 -19.12
C ASP A 267 24.81 1.54 -19.35
N TYR A 268 23.99 2.30 -20.08
CA TYR A 268 24.32 3.65 -20.50
C TYR A 268 23.09 4.55 -20.71
N ILE A 269 23.33 5.85 -20.70
CA ILE A 269 22.42 6.89 -21.20
C ILE A 269 23.11 7.59 -22.38
N ALA A 270 22.44 7.66 -23.53
CA ALA A 270 22.92 8.35 -24.72
C ALA A 270 21.94 9.45 -25.14
N PHE A 271 22.44 10.66 -25.36
CA PHE A 271 21.67 11.82 -25.74
C PHE A 271 21.85 12.13 -27.22
N TYR A 272 20.77 12.53 -27.88
CA TYR A 272 20.71 12.77 -29.31
C TYR A 272 20.10 14.14 -29.63
N PHE A 273 20.57 14.74 -30.72
CA PHE A 273 20.04 16.00 -31.26
C PHE A 273 20.04 15.99 -32.78
N GLY A 274 18.98 16.49 -33.40
CA GLY A 274 18.84 16.55 -34.85
C GLY A 274 17.74 17.49 -35.31
N LYS A 275 17.65 17.72 -36.62
CA LYS A 275 16.54 18.50 -37.20
C LYS A 275 15.22 17.72 -37.13
N ASP A 276 15.34 16.41 -37.23
CA ASP A 276 14.33 15.39 -37.15
C ASP A 276 15.01 14.09 -36.69
N ARG A 277 14.22 13.04 -36.46
CA ARG A 277 14.71 11.74 -36.03
C ARG A 277 15.77 11.15 -36.98
N ASP A 278 15.57 11.27 -38.29
CA ASP A 278 16.46 10.67 -39.31
C ASP A 278 17.82 11.39 -39.42
N SER A 279 17.91 12.62 -38.92
CA SER A 279 19.13 13.43 -38.92
C SER A 279 19.80 13.53 -37.56
N MET A 280 19.31 12.82 -36.53
CA MET A 280 19.91 12.83 -35.20
C MET A 280 21.34 12.32 -35.18
N VAL A 281 22.15 12.96 -34.32
CA VAL A 281 23.49 12.51 -33.94
C VAL A 281 23.57 12.37 -32.43
N GLU A 282 24.35 11.38 -31.97
CA GLU A 282 24.69 11.23 -30.55
C GLU A 282 25.60 12.40 -30.13
N ILE A 283 25.17 13.17 -29.14
CA ILE A 283 25.88 14.36 -28.64
C ILE A 283 26.61 14.10 -27.32
N TYR A 284 26.12 13.16 -26.51
CA TYR A 284 26.70 12.84 -25.22
C TYR A 284 26.31 11.43 -24.79
N ARG A 285 27.21 10.77 -24.06
CA ARG A 285 26.97 9.44 -23.50
C ARG A 285 27.54 9.35 -22.09
N THR A 286 26.84 8.64 -21.23
CA THR A 286 27.24 8.36 -19.85
C THR A 286 27.00 6.88 -19.57
N PRO A 287 27.69 6.27 -18.59
CA PRO A 287 27.19 5.05 -17.98
C PRO A 287 25.86 5.37 -17.29
N THR A 288 25.04 4.36 -17.02
CA THR A 288 23.87 4.49 -16.13
C THR A 288 24.34 4.30 -14.69
N PRO A 289 24.28 5.33 -13.82
CA PRO A 289 24.60 5.19 -12.40
C PRO A 289 23.62 4.26 -11.68
N ASP A 290 24.06 3.66 -10.57
CA ASP A 290 23.25 2.71 -9.78
C ASP A 290 21.93 3.32 -9.28
N ASP A 291 21.93 4.60 -8.89
CA ASP A 291 20.72 5.33 -8.49
C ASP A 291 19.74 5.57 -9.64
N LEU A 292 20.23 5.60 -10.89
CA LEU A 292 19.46 5.80 -12.12
C LEU A 292 18.91 4.48 -12.67
N THR A 293 18.34 3.69 -11.77
CA THR A 293 17.63 2.43 -12.05
C THR A 293 16.17 2.46 -11.57
N THR A 294 15.79 3.50 -10.80
CA THR A 294 14.43 3.69 -10.28
C THR A 294 13.48 4.20 -11.38
N PRO A 295 12.19 3.83 -11.37
CA PRO A 295 11.22 4.39 -12.31
C PRO A 295 11.14 5.92 -12.29
N MET A 296 11.11 6.53 -13.48
CA MET A 296 11.06 7.97 -13.65
C MET A 296 9.90 8.40 -14.56
N TYR A 297 9.26 9.51 -14.21
CA TYR A 297 8.20 10.12 -14.99
C TYR A 297 8.74 11.31 -15.79
N THR A 298 8.03 11.67 -16.86
CA THR A 298 8.46 12.71 -17.79
C THR A 298 7.92 14.08 -17.36
N ILE A 299 8.72 15.13 -17.56
CA ILE A 299 8.34 16.53 -17.35
C ILE A 299 8.73 17.37 -18.58
N ILE A 300 7.80 18.20 -19.04
CA ILE A 300 8.01 19.22 -20.07
C ILE A 300 7.56 20.55 -19.49
N ASN A 301 8.45 21.53 -19.42
CA ASN A 301 8.14 22.84 -18.89
C ASN A 301 8.91 23.95 -19.58
N ASP A 302 8.46 25.18 -19.37
CA ASP A 302 9.27 26.39 -19.60
C ASP A 302 9.38 27.17 -18.29
N GLN A 303 10.45 26.96 -17.53
CA GLN A 303 10.63 27.67 -16.27
C GLN A 303 11.02 29.12 -16.53
N ILE A 304 10.58 30.04 -15.65
CA ILE A 304 11.05 31.42 -15.68
C ILE A 304 11.90 31.69 -14.44
N SER A 305 13.20 31.91 -14.64
CA SER A 305 14.14 31.85 -13.52
C SER A 305 14.89 33.15 -13.27
N SER A 306 15.05 33.48 -11.98
CA SER A 306 16.02 34.48 -11.49
C SER A 306 17.29 33.84 -10.92
N HIS A 307 17.36 32.50 -10.94
CA HIS A 307 18.51 31.77 -10.45
C HIS A 307 19.73 32.16 -11.29
N TRP A 308 20.86 32.46 -10.63
CA TRP A 308 22.10 32.92 -11.27
C TRP A 308 21.96 34.19 -12.14
N GLY A 309 20.90 35.00 -11.91
CA GLY A 309 20.68 36.27 -12.61
C GLY A 309 20.02 36.12 -13.99
N TRP A 310 19.36 35.00 -14.28
CA TRP A 310 18.72 34.75 -15.58
C TRP A 310 17.31 35.34 -15.75
N ASP A 311 16.95 36.37 -14.96
CA ASP A 311 15.64 37.02 -15.04
C ASP A 311 15.33 37.58 -16.44
N PRO A 312 14.03 37.66 -16.83
CA PRO A 312 13.61 38.51 -17.93
C PRO A 312 14.21 39.91 -17.79
N VAL A 313 14.78 40.43 -18.88
CA VAL A 313 15.42 41.75 -18.88
C VAL A 313 14.37 42.81 -18.62
N GLU A 314 14.59 43.62 -17.57
CA GLU A 314 13.66 44.67 -17.18
C GLU A 314 13.34 45.60 -18.36
N GLY A 315 12.04 45.81 -18.59
CA GLY A 315 11.53 46.61 -19.71
C GLY A 315 11.44 45.88 -21.05
N LEU A 316 11.99 44.67 -21.17
CA LEU A 316 11.89 43.82 -22.37
C LEU A 316 10.88 42.66 -22.21
N ASP A 317 10.14 42.58 -21.10
CA ASP A 317 9.10 41.57 -20.84
C ASP A 317 8.11 41.44 -22.02
N HIS A 318 7.80 42.54 -22.72
CA HIS A 318 6.92 42.54 -23.89
C HIS A 318 7.51 41.89 -25.16
N LEU A 319 8.83 41.71 -25.21
CA LEU A 319 9.55 40.96 -26.25
C LEU A 319 9.77 39.51 -25.83
N THR A 320 10.16 39.29 -24.57
CA THR A 320 10.31 37.94 -23.99
C THR A 320 8.98 37.19 -24.04
N PHE A 321 7.89 37.81 -23.59
CA PHE A 321 6.56 37.19 -23.59
C PHE A 321 5.70 37.66 -24.78
N ALA A 322 6.34 37.90 -25.93
CA ALA A 322 5.63 38.31 -27.12
C ALA A 322 4.69 37.20 -27.59
N LYS A 323 3.53 37.56 -28.12
CA LYS A 323 2.57 36.59 -28.66
C LYS A 323 3.22 35.74 -29.76
N GLY A 324 3.12 34.42 -29.63
CA GLY A 324 3.71 33.45 -30.56
C GLY A 324 5.17 33.10 -30.26
N ASN A 325 5.71 33.57 -29.13
CA ASN A 325 7.02 33.16 -28.61
C ASN A 325 6.84 32.16 -27.46
N ASP A 326 6.09 31.10 -27.72
CA ASP A 326 5.77 30.06 -26.75
C ASP A 326 6.71 28.87 -26.94
N PHE A 327 7.00 28.13 -25.87
CA PHE A 327 7.63 26.82 -26.01
C PHE A 327 6.63 25.86 -26.64
N SER A 328 6.89 25.48 -27.89
CA SER A 328 5.93 24.79 -28.75
C SER A 328 6.41 23.38 -29.06
N ILE A 329 5.61 22.38 -28.70
CA ILE A 329 5.94 20.96 -28.79
C ILE A 329 5.06 20.31 -29.85
N ASP A 330 5.66 19.70 -30.86
CA ASP A 330 4.95 18.99 -31.93
C ASP A 330 4.63 17.57 -31.56
N SER A 331 5.60 16.88 -30.97
CA SER A 331 5.45 15.47 -30.69
C SER A 331 6.28 15.08 -29.49
N VAL A 332 5.72 14.20 -28.67
CA VAL A 332 6.47 13.44 -27.67
C VAL A 332 6.24 11.98 -27.95
N SER A 333 7.32 11.20 -28.01
CA SER A 333 7.24 9.74 -28.13
C SER A 333 8.09 9.11 -27.04
N VAL A 334 7.51 8.14 -26.34
CA VAL A 334 8.19 7.40 -25.29
C VAL A 334 8.07 5.91 -25.57
N TYR A 335 9.20 5.23 -25.49
CA TYR A 335 9.32 3.80 -25.72
C TYR A 335 9.93 3.12 -24.51
N ALA A 336 9.43 1.94 -24.21
CA ALA A 336 9.93 1.05 -23.18
C ALA A 336 11.09 0.23 -23.72
N TYR A 337 12.09 -0.04 -22.89
CA TYR A 337 13.21 -0.91 -23.26
C TYR A 337 12.74 -2.35 -23.33
N ASN A 338 12.97 -3.03 -24.46
CA ASN A 338 12.54 -4.41 -24.62
C ASN A 338 13.35 -5.32 -23.69
N PRO A 339 12.70 -6.26 -23.00
CA PRO A 339 13.39 -7.24 -22.17
C PRO A 339 14.21 -8.19 -23.03
N GLU A 340 15.34 -8.64 -22.49
CA GLU A 340 16.12 -9.74 -23.10
C GLU A 340 15.47 -11.10 -22.84
N ASN A 341 14.72 -11.23 -21.73
CA ASN A 341 14.04 -12.45 -21.36
C ASN A 341 12.75 -12.60 -22.18
N ILE A 342 12.61 -13.75 -22.85
CA ILE A 342 11.42 -14.08 -23.63
C ILE A 342 10.85 -15.39 -23.08
N ILE A 343 9.69 -15.28 -22.47
CA ILE A 343 8.89 -16.39 -21.96
C ILE A 343 7.85 -16.73 -23.02
N THR A 344 8.02 -17.88 -23.66
CA THR A 344 7.05 -18.44 -24.62
C THR A 344 6.41 -19.67 -24.01
N ALA A 345 5.15 -19.92 -24.34
CA ALA A 345 4.31 -20.97 -23.77
C ALA A 345 5.04 -22.31 -23.46
N GLN A 346 4.59 -22.91 -22.35
CA GLN A 346 4.95 -24.19 -21.72
C GLN A 346 6.01 -24.14 -20.60
N ARG A 347 5.58 -23.71 -19.41
CA ARG A 347 6.14 -24.17 -18.13
C ARG A 347 5.00 -24.46 -17.14
N ILE A 348 4.62 -25.75 -17.06
CA ILE A 348 3.57 -26.32 -16.20
C ILE A 348 2.13 -26.09 -16.74
N GLY A 349 1.77 -26.76 -17.84
CA GLY A 349 0.42 -26.66 -18.40
C GLY A 349 0.19 -25.32 -19.10
N ASP A 350 -1.00 -24.74 -18.90
CA ASP A 350 -1.46 -23.47 -19.48
C ASP A 350 -1.13 -22.26 -18.58
N VAL A 351 -0.34 -22.46 -17.51
CA VAL A 351 0.14 -21.40 -16.61
C VAL A 351 1.51 -20.90 -17.06
N ILE A 352 1.68 -19.58 -17.09
CA ILE A 352 2.93 -18.89 -17.41
C ILE A 352 3.25 -17.93 -16.26
N ILE A 353 4.36 -18.17 -15.58
CA ILE A 353 4.79 -17.37 -14.42
C ILE A 353 6.06 -16.63 -14.82
N ASP A 354 6.03 -15.31 -14.65
CA ASP A 354 7.20 -14.44 -14.78
C ASP A 354 8.26 -14.77 -13.71
N ASP A 355 9.52 -14.48 -14.00
CA ASP A 355 10.63 -14.68 -13.07
C ASP A 355 10.96 -13.44 -12.21
N GLU A 356 9.99 -12.54 -12.05
CA GLU A 356 10.08 -11.28 -11.30
C GLU A 356 11.06 -10.26 -11.92
N THR A 357 11.40 -10.44 -13.21
CA THR A 357 12.24 -9.53 -14.00
C THR A 357 11.51 -9.10 -15.27
N SER A 358 11.96 -8.01 -15.91
CA SER A 358 11.34 -7.56 -17.17
C SER A 358 11.28 -8.72 -18.18
N SER A 359 10.07 -9.10 -18.59
CA SER A 359 9.85 -10.27 -19.43
C SER A 359 8.94 -9.99 -20.61
N ARG A 360 9.22 -10.64 -21.74
CA ARG A 360 8.26 -10.73 -22.85
C ARG A 360 7.52 -12.04 -22.76
N ILE A 361 6.24 -11.98 -22.45
CA ILE A 361 5.37 -13.13 -22.20
C ILE A 361 4.42 -13.29 -23.39
N THR A 362 4.46 -14.45 -24.04
CA THR A 362 3.54 -14.78 -25.14
C THR A 362 2.70 -15.98 -24.76
N GLY A 363 1.38 -15.77 -24.70
CA GLY A 363 0.37 -16.79 -24.47
C GLY A 363 0.23 -17.78 -25.63
N SER A 364 -0.66 -18.75 -25.45
CA SER A 364 -1.09 -19.71 -26.44
C SER A 364 -2.45 -19.30 -27.05
N THR A 365 -2.96 -20.10 -27.98
CA THR A 365 -4.26 -19.83 -28.64
C THR A 365 -5.48 -20.33 -27.86
N GLY A 366 -5.31 -20.65 -26.58
CA GLY A 366 -6.37 -21.12 -25.69
C GLY A 366 -6.17 -20.52 -24.32
N ASP A 367 -7.09 -20.83 -23.40
CA ASP A 367 -7.16 -20.22 -22.06
C ASP A 367 -5.83 -20.35 -21.31
N ASP A 368 -5.14 -19.23 -21.13
CA ASP A 368 -3.89 -19.15 -20.39
C ASP A 368 -4.09 -18.50 -19.01
N ILE A 369 -3.23 -18.85 -18.05
CA ILE A 369 -3.08 -18.10 -16.80
C ILE A 369 -1.70 -17.47 -16.80
N ILE A 370 -1.61 -16.15 -16.82
CA ILE A 370 -0.35 -15.41 -16.84
C ILE A 370 -0.19 -14.68 -15.52
N VAL A 371 0.84 -15.05 -14.78
CA VAL A 371 1.24 -14.38 -13.54
C VAL A 371 2.44 -13.49 -13.85
N THR A 372 2.22 -12.19 -13.84
CA THR A 372 3.29 -11.19 -14.02
C THR A 372 3.95 -10.90 -12.67
N GLY A 373 5.26 -10.65 -12.67
CA GLY A 373 5.98 -10.34 -11.45
C GLY A 373 5.60 -8.97 -10.86
N GLY A 374 5.81 -8.81 -9.56
CA GLY A 374 5.76 -7.52 -8.85
C GLY A 374 7.10 -6.76 -8.87
N GLY A 375 8.13 -7.32 -9.51
CA GLY A 375 9.49 -6.76 -9.58
C GLY A 375 9.63 -5.42 -10.32
N ALA A 376 10.85 -4.88 -10.36
CA ALA A 376 11.18 -3.55 -10.92
C ALA A 376 11.25 -3.50 -12.47
N GLY A 377 10.53 -4.41 -13.15
CA GLY A 377 10.66 -4.66 -14.59
C GLY A 377 9.52 -4.12 -15.46
N GLN A 378 9.62 -4.31 -16.78
CA GLN A 378 8.51 -4.06 -17.70
C GLN A 378 8.12 -5.34 -18.39
N ASP A 379 6.85 -5.72 -18.21
CA ASP A 379 6.30 -6.95 -18.78
C ASP A 379 5.48 -6.66 -20.03
N PHE A 380 5.77 -7.40 -21.08
CA PHE A 380 5.08 -7.32 -22.35
C PHE A 380 4.30 -8.60 -22.55
N VAL A 381 2.99 -8.54 -22.33
CA VAL A 381 2.08 -9.68 -22.40
C VAL A 381 1.33 -9.65 -23.73
N ALA A 382 1.49 -10.70 -24.52
CA ALA A 382 0.76 -10.90 -25.77
C ALA A 382 -0.12 -12.14 -25.66
N LEU A 383 -1.43 -11.93 -25.64
CA LEU A 383 -2.46 -12.99 -25.64
C LEU A 383 -2.77 -13.41 -27.07
N GLU A 384 -2.88 -14.72 -27.32
CA GLU A 384 -3.22 -15.28 -28.65
C GLU A 384 -4.65 -15.85 -28.70
N GLY A 385 -5.55 -15.33 -27.86
CA GLY A 385 -6.98 -15.63 -27.81
C GLY A 385 -7.29 -16.83 -26.91
N GLY A 386 -8.50 -16.86 -26.35
CA GLY A 386 -8.85 -17.74 -25.23
C GLY A 386 -9.64 -16.93 -24.21
N ALA A 387 -10.05 -17.56 -23.12
CA ALA A 387 -10.50 -16.84 -21.93
C ALA A 387 -9.35 -16.80 -20.93
N ASP A 388 -8.51 -15.78 -21.04
CA ASP A 388 -7.23 -15.70 -20.33
C ASP A 388 -7.39 -15.04 -18.95
N ILE A 389 -6.51 -15.40 -18.02
CA ILE A 389 -6.46 -14.81 -16.69
C ILE A 389 -5.09 -14.17 -16.49
N LEU A 390 -5.07 -12.85 -16.27
CA LEU A 390 -3.87 -12.06 -16.01
C LEU A 390 -3.78 -11.74 -14.51
N HIS A 391 -2.80 -12.28 -13.80
CA HIS A 391 -2.52 -11.97 -12.40
C HIS A 391 -1.42 -10.92 -12.31
N PHE A 392 -1.77 -9.76 -11.78
CA PHE A 392 -0.84 -8.67 -11.49
C PHE A 392 -0.68 -8.53 -9.99
N THR A 393 0.57 -8.61 -9.53
CA THR A 393 0.95 -8.25 -8.17
C THR A 393 1.38 -6.79 -8.13
N ARG A 394 0.94 -6.06 -7.09
CA ARG A 394 1.38 -4.67 -6.89
C ARG A 394 2.90 -4.62 -6.78
N GLY A 395 3.50 -3.78 -7.61
CA GLY A 395 4.94 -3.65 -7.72
C GLY A 395 5.38 -2.27 -8.20
N THR A 396 6.62 -2.22 -8.70
CA THR A 396 7.18 -1.03 -9.36
C THR A 396 7.27 -1.19 -10.88
N GLY A 397 6.96 -2.39 -11.39
CA GLY A 397 7.01 -2.72 -12.80
C GLY A 397 5.72 -2.47 -13.55
N ASN A 398 5.82 -1.96 -14.78
CA ASN A 398 4.67 -1.76 -15.66
C ASN A 398 4.34 -3.05 -16.43
N ALA A 399 3.08 -3.18 -16.85
CA ALA A 399 2.68 -4.23 -17.78
C ALA A 399 2.03 -3.62 -19.03
N ILE A 400 2.36 -4.17 -20.19
CA ILE A 400 1.79 -3.81 -21.48
C ILE A 400 1.15 -5.06 -22.06
N VAL A 401 -0.17 -5.08 -22.07
CA VAL A 401 -1.00 -6.20 -22.49
C VAL A 401 -1.57 -5.94 -23.86
N SER A 402 -1.38 -6.89 -24.77
CA SER A 402 -1.98 -6.89 -26.11
C SER A 402 -2.83 -8.15 -26.31
N GLY A 403 -3.93 -8.01 -27.04
CA GLY A 403 -4.87 -9.11 -27.30
C GLY A 403 -5.97 -9.28 -26.26
N PHE A 404 -6.05 -8.41 -25.25
CA PHE A 404 -7.08 -8.48 -24.20
C PHE A 404 -8.51 -8.36 -24.77
N GLY A 405 -9.34 -9.34 -24.44
CA GLY A 405 -10.70 -9.54 -24.92
C GLY A 405 -11.77 -9.43 -23.84
N ALA A 406 -13.02 -9.71 -24.22
CA ALA A 406 -14.18 -9.59 -23.34
C ALA A 406 -14.37 -10.78 -22.39
N ASP A 407 -13.74 -11.91 -22.70
CA ASP A 407 -13.72 -13.15 -21.92
C ASP A 407 -12.52 -13.24 -20.96
N ASP A 408 -11.54 -12.35 -21.12
CA ASP A 408 -10.37 -12.30 -20.27
C ASP A 408 -10.67 -11.67 -18.90
N ARG A 409 -9.87 -12.06 -17.92
CA ARG A 409 -9.96 -11.61 -16.53
C ARG A 409 -8.64 -11.05 -16.04
N VAL A 410 -8.73 -10.09 -15.13
CA VAL A 410 -7.63 -9.41 -14.46
C VAL A 410 -7.76 -9.65 -12.97
N VAL A 411 -6.77 -10.31 -12.39
CA VAL A 411 -6.59 -10.43 -10.95
C VAL A 411 -5.58 -9.39 -10.51
N LEU A 412 -5.98 -8.51 -9.59
CA LEU A 412 -5.17 -7.42 -9.07
C LEU A 412 -4.90 -7.70 -7.60
N GLU A 413 -3.63 -7.99 -7.27
CA GLU A 413 -3.22 -8.32 -5.91
C GLU A 413 -2.49 -7.15 -5.26
N GLY A 414 -3.00 -6.67 -4.12
CA GLY A 414 -2.36 -5.60 -3.33
C GLY A 414 -2.54 -4.17 -3.87
N PHE A 415 -3.39 -3.99 -4.89
CA PHE A 415 -3.70 -2.68 -5.47
C PHE A 415 -4.69 -1.87 -4.61
N TYR A 416 -4.60 -0.53 -4.69
CA TYR A 416 -5.45 0.43 -3.97
C TYR A 416 -6.86 0.61 -4.56
N PHE A 417 -7.57 -0.49 -4.80
CA PHE A 417 -8.90 -0.49 -5.38
C PHE A 417 -9.90 -1.16 -4.44
N ASP A 418 -10.94 -0.43 -4.03
CA ASP A 418 -12.06 -0.95 -3.23
C ASP A 418 -12.96 -1.90 -4.06
N GLY A 419 -12.40 -3.05 -4.43
CA GLY A 419 -13.00 -4.05 -5.32
C GLY A 419 -12.96 -3.70 -6.81
N ALA A 420 -13.63 -4.53 -7.61
CA ALA A 420 -13.70 -4.41 -9.07
C ALA A 420 -14.19 -3.05 -9.56
N ASN A 421 -15.19 -2.47 -8.89
CA ASN A 421 -15.69 -1.14 -9.24
C ASN A 421 -14.65 -0.03 -8.94
N GLY A 422 -13.82 -0.23 -7.91
CA GLY A 422 -12.68 0.63 -7.63
C GLY A 422 -11.66 0.61 -8.77
N ALA A 423 -11.32 -0.58 -9.28
CA ALA A 423 -10.42 -0.73 -10.43
C ALA A 423 -11.03 -0.12 -11.70
N MET A 424 -12.30 -0.40 -11.98
CA MET A 424 -13.05 0.18 -13.11
C MET A 424 -13.05 1.72 -13.07
N SER A 425 -13.18 2.32 -11.88
CA SER A 425 -13.17 3.79 -11.72
C SER A 425 -11.82 4.44 -12.01
N ARG A 426 -10.75 3.63 -12.12
CA ARG A 426 -9.37 4.07 -12.36
C ARG A 426 -8.90 3.83 -13.78
N LEU A 427 -9.65 3.06 -14.56
CA LEU A 427 -9.40 2.90 -15.99
C LEU A 427 -9.44 4.28 -16.67
N THR A 428 -8.33 4.59 -17.32
CA THR A 428 -8.09 5.87 -17.97
C THR A 428 -7.91 5.64 -19.46
N GLN A 429 -8.77 6.24 -20.29
CA GLN A 429 -8.56 6.21 -21.73
C GLN A 429 -7.38 7.11 -22.11
N VAL A 430 -6.37 6.54 -22.77
CA VAL A 430 -5.18 7.22 -23.28
C VAL A 430 -4.97 6.85 -24.74
N GLY A 431 -5.46 7.71 -25.65
CA GLY A 431 -5.46 7.38 -27.08
C GLY A 431 -6.31 6.14 -27.35
N ASP A 432 -5.75 5.17 -28.07
CA ASP A 432 -6.40 3.89 -28.40
C ASP A 432 -6.21 2.82 -27.29
N ASP A 433 -5.53 3.17 -26.19
CA ASP A 433 -5.24 2.25 -25.09
C ASP A 433 -6.01 2.61 -23.81
N VAL A 434 -6.23 1.61 -22.96
CA VAL A 434 -6.77 1.79 -21.60
C VAL A 434 -5.66 1.57 -20.59
N TRP A 435 -5.46 2.54 -19.71
CA TRP A 435 -4.45 2.50 -18.68
C TRP A 435 -5.11 2.31 -17.32
N LEU A 436 -4.72 1.27 -16.60
CA LEU A 436 -5.01 1.10 -15.20
C LEU A 436 -3.80 1.56 -14.40
N THR A 437 -3.88 2.78 -13.87
CA THR A 437 -2.82 3.36 -13.05
C THR A 437 -2.96 2.89 -11.62
N ASN A 438 -1.84 2.54 -10.98
CA ASN A 438 -1.83 2.34 -9.54
C ASN A 438 -2.33 3.63 -8.89
N GLY A 439 -3.27 3.53 -7.94
CA GLY A 439 -3.89 4.69 -7.28
C GLY A 439 -2.84 5.68 -6.76
N ALA A 440 -3.26 6.89 -6.38
CA ALA A 440 -2.49 8.14 -6.20
C ALA A 440 -1.25 8.14 -5.24
N TYR A 441 -0.57 7.02 -5.02
CA TYR A 441 0.62 6.86 -4.22
C TYR A 441 1.88 6.89 -5.10
N PRO A 442 2.58 8.04 -5.13
CA PRO A 442 3.89 8.24 -5.72
C PRO A 442 4.95 7.14 -5.66
N ALA A 443 5.04 6.37 -4.56
CA ALA A 443 6.24 5.55 -4.32
C ALA A 443 6.28 4.24 -5.12
N ASP A 444 5.14 3.75 -5.63
CA ASP A 444 5.04 2.48 -6.37
C ASP A 444 4.31 2.68 -7.71
N PRO A 445 4.97 3.33 -8.69
CA PRO A 445 4.34 3.70 -9.95
C PRO A 445 4.22 2.48 -10.87
N GLN A 446 3.15 1.71 -10.72
CA GLN A 446 2.80 0.63 -11.64
C GLN A 446 1.63 1.06 -12.53
N THR A 447 1.76 0.84 -13.82
CA THR A 447 0.70 1.06 -14.81
C THR A 447 0.51 -0.21 -15.63
N ILE A 448 -0.72 -0.68 -15.72
CA ILE A 448 -1.11 -1.76 -16.63
C ILE A 448 -1.78 -1.13 -17.85
N ILE A 449 -1.20 -1.36 -19.03
CA ILE A 449 -1.65 -0.78 -20.30
C ILE A 449 -2.30 -1.88 -21.12
N PHE A 450 -3.58 -1.75 -21.40
CA PHE A 450 -4.33 -2.63 -22.30
C PHE A 450 -4.40 -2.00 -23.70
N ARG A 451 -3.68 -2.58 -24.65
CA ARG A 451 -3.54 -2.07 -26.01
C ARG A 451 -4.81 -2.22 -26.84
N ASP A 452 -5.11 -1.22 -27.65
CA ASP A 452 -6.21 -1.24 -28.62
C ASP A 452 -7.58 -1.57 -27.98
N THR A 453 -7.79 -1.12 -26.73
CA THR A 453 -9.02 -1.34 -25.96
C THR A 453 -9.73 -0.03 -25.63
N ARG A 454 -11.00 -0.11 -25.20
CA ARG A 454 -11.76 1.05 -24.72
C ARG A 454 -12.29 0.85 -23.32
N VAL A 455 -12.34 1.93 -22.53
CA VAL A 455 -12.86 1.87 -21.15
C VAL A 455 -14.27 1.30 -21.11
N GLU A 456 -15.12 1.60 -22.10
CA GLU A 456 -16.48 1.05 -22.18
C GLU A 456 -16.58 -0.45 -22.47
N ASP A 457 -15.50 -1.09 -22.91
CA ASP A 457 -15.47 -2.52 -23.22
C ASP A 457 -15.20 -3.36 -21.95
N PHE A 458 -14.73 -2.74 -20.85
CA PHE A 458 -14.47 -3.41 -19.58
C PHE A 458 -15.74 -3.54 -18.72
N THR A 459 -15.86 -4.66 -18.01
CA THR A 459 -16.92 -4.85 -16.99
C THR A 459 -16.35 -5.21 -15.62
N PRO A 460 -17.06 -4.92 -14.51
CA PRO A 460 -16.58 -5.30 -13.16
C PRO A 460 -16.32 -6.80 -13.00
N GLU A 461 -17.03 -7.66 -13.72
CA GLU A 461 -16.86 -9.12 -13.65
C GLU A 461 -15.52 -9.61 -14.21
N GLN A 462 -14.83 -8.79 -15.00
CA GLN A 462 -13.49 -9.09 -15.48
C GLN A 462 -12.43 -8.81 -14.42
N PHE A 463 -12.74 -8.07 -13.35
CA PHE A 463 -11.77 -7.72 -12.32
C PHE A 463 -12.01 -8.51 -11.04
N VAL A 464 -10.94 -9.11 -10.53
CA VAL A 464 -10.87 -9.65 -9.17
C VAL A 464 -9.80 -8.86 -8.43
N VAL A 465 -10.20 -7.97 -7.53
CA VAL A 465 -9.25 -7.30 -6.64
C VAL A 465 -9.10 -8.15 -5.39
N ARG A 466 -7.91 -8.72 -5.20
CA ARG A 466 -7.51 -9.45 -4.00
C ARG A 466 -6.65 -8.52 -3.15
N TRP A 467 -6.88 -8.53 -1.83
CA TRP A 467 -6.06 -7.74 -0.91
C TRP A 467 -6.12 -6.23 -1.18
N SER A 468 -7.34 -5.73 -1.47
CA SER A 468 -7.61 -4.30 -1.63
C SER A 468 -7.06 -3.53 -0.43
N VAL A 469 -6.04 -2.71 -0.66
CA VAL A 469 -5.50 -1.83 0.35
C VAL A 469 -6.33 -0.54 0.36
N THR A 470 -7.01 -0.23 1.46
CA THR A 470 -7.54 1.12 1.63
C THR A 470 -6.35 2.09 1.78
N PRO A 471 -6.49 3.37 1.39
CA PRO A 471 -5.44 4.38 1.60
C PRO A 471 -4.92 4.43 3.03
N ASP A 472 -5.72 3.95 3.98
CA ASP A 472 -5.51 4.09 5.42
C ASP A 472 -4.88 2.84 6.08
N VAL A 473 -4.77 1.69 5.39
CA VAL A 473 -4.10 0.47 5.92
C VAL A 473 -2.63 0.39 5.48
N TRP A 474 -2.14 1.28 4.62
CA TRP A 474 -0.70 1.34 4.28
C TRP A 474 -0.22 2.74 3.92
N SER A 475 -0.79 3.81 4.49
CA SER A 475 -0.11 5.11 4.46
C SER A 475 1.07 5.08 5.43
N SER A 476 2.13 4.33 5.10
CA SER A 476 3.43 4.66 5.64
C SER A 476 3.80 6.00 5.04
N VAL A 477 3.72 7.06 5.84
CA VAL A 477 4.60 8.21 5.63
C VAL A 477 6.00 7.65 5.48
N ALA A 478 6.79 8.15 4.54
CA ALA A 478 8.16 7.68 4.36
C ALA A 478 8.92 7.71 5.69
N ILE A 479 9.17 6.53 6.23
CA ILE A 479 9.87 6.38 7.49
C ILE A 479 11.36 6.57 7.18
N PRO A 480 12.08 7.46 7.90
CA PRO A 480 13.52 7.61 7.72
C PRO A 480 14.25 6.26 7.82
N ASP A 481 15.21 6.00 6.92
CA ASP A 481 15.92 4.72 6.80
C ASP A 481 16.76 4.36 8.06
N THR A 482 17.00 5.35 8.93
CA THR A 482 17.78 5.18 10.16
C THR A 482 16.97 4.54 11.28
N ARG A 483 17.47 3.41 11.80
CA ARG A 483 16.91 2.77 13.00
C ARG A 483 17.28 3.54 14.27
N LEU A 484 16.27 4.05 14.95
CA LEU A 484 16.35 4.62 16.29
C LEU A 484 16.67 3.51 17.31
N HIS A 485 17.68 3.75 18.14
CA HIS A 485 18.07 2.87 19.24
C HIS A 485 18.20 3.68 20.53
N ASP A 486 18.19 3.00 21.67
CA ASP A 486 18.32 3.62 23.00
C ASP A 486 19.77 4.09 23.23
N ALA A 487 20.05 5.29 22.73
CA ALA A 487 21.37 5.92 22.76
C ALA A 487 21.71 6.59 24.10
N ASP A 488 20.69 6.98 24.88
CA ASP A 488 20.87 7.61 26.19
C ASP A 488 20.88 6.61 27.36
N GLY A 489 20.54 5.35 27.10
CA GLY A 489 20.64 4.23 28.03
C GLY A 489 19.52 4.21 29.06
N ASP A 490 18.37 4.86 28.77
CA ASP A 490 17.22 4.92 29.67
C ASP A 490 16.28 3.71 29.53
N GLY A 491 16.53 2.85 28.53
CA GLY A 491 15.74 1.66 28.24
C GLY A 491 14.49 1.94 27.41
N ALA A 492 14.35 3.10 26.77
CA ALA A 492 13.24 3.45 25.91
C ALA A 492 13.68 4.03 24.56
N VAL A 493 13.00 3.62 23.49
CA VAL A 493 13.09 4.22 22.16
C VAL A 493 11.74 4.81 21.81
N ARG A 494 11.72 6.03 21.26
CA ARG A 494 10.50 6.78 20.98
C ARG A 494 10.51 7.24 19.54
N ALA A 495 9.45 6.92 18.81
CA ALA A 495 9.22 7.38 17.45
C ALA A 495 8.93 8.89 17.38
N ASP A 496 9.17 9.46 16.21
CA ASP A 496 8.64 10.76 15.79
C ASP A 496 7.16 10.60 15.36
N PRO A 497 6.29 11.61 15.56
CA PRO A 497 4.92 11.61 15.05
C PRO A 497 4.75 11.26 13.55
N ALA A 498 5.78 11.46 12.72
CA ALA A 498 5.78 11.17 11.28
C ALA A 498 6.16 9.72 10.90
N GLY A 499 6.41 8.84 11.88
CA GLY A 499 6.82 7.44 11.64
C GLY A 499 8.31 7.23 11.87
N SER A 500 8.71 6.05 12.36
CA SER A 500 10.08 5.73 12.75
C SER A 500 10.40 4.22 12.68
N ARG A 501 11.66 3.89 12.36
CA ARG A 501 12.19 2.54 12.54
C ARG A 501 12.87 2.45 13.90
N MET A 502 12.42 1.58 14.78
CA MET A 502 12.95 1.43 16.14
C MET A 502 13.57 0.05 16.33
N VAL A 503 14.70 -0.03 17.03
CA VAL A 503 15.41 -1.29 17.28
C VAL A 503 15.85 -1.41 18.74
N ASP A 504 15.69 -2.61 19.31
CA ASP A 504 16.10 -2.92 20.69
C ASP A 504 17.57 -3.37 20.83
N ALA A 505 18.26 -3.53 19.70
CA ALA A 505 19.68 -3.83 19.56
C ALA A 505 20.53 -2.54 19.47
N GLY A 506 21.81 -2.64 19.85
CA GLY A 506 22.74 -1.50 19.80
C GLY A 506 22.71 -0.57 21.02
N SER A 507 21.79 -0.77 21.97
CA SER A 507 21.75 -0.02 23.23
C SER A 507 22.84 -0.44 24.22
N THR A 508 23.31 0.50 25.05
CA THR A 508 24.17 0.24 26.21
C THR A 508 23.39 -0.33 27.41
N TYR A 509 22.06 -0.20 27.40
CA TYR A 509 21.15 -0.74 28.39
C TYR A 509 21.03 -2.27 28.30
N GLN A 510 21.21 -2.94 29.44
CA GLN A 510 21.22 -4.41 29.54
C GLN A 510 19.86 -5.01 29.94
N GLY A 511 18.86 -4.17 30.24
CA GLY A 511 17.51 -4.61 30.64
C GLY A 511 16.52 -4.69 29.47
N ALA A 512 15.25 -4.88 29.81
CA ALA A 512 14.13 -4.84 28.87
C ALA A 512 14.00 -3.46 28.23
N VAL A 513 14.02 -3.40 26.90
CA VAL A 513 13.86 -2.14 26.15
C VAL A 513 12.38 -1.92 25.85
N THR A 514 11.91 -0.68 25.96
CA THR A 514 10.55 -0.31 25.53
C THR A 514 10.62 0.47 24.21
N LEU A 515 10.02 -0.04 23.13
CA LEU A 515 9.86 0.69 21.87
C LEU A 515 8.46 1.32 21.85
N ARG A 516 8.34 2.60 21.49
CA ARG A 516 7.08 3.36 21.54
C ARG A 516 6.85 4.13 20.24
N GLY A 517 5.74 3.81 19.58
CA GLY A 517 5.32 4.42 18.32
C GLY A 517 4.78 5.82 18.44
N GLY A 518 4.63 6.42 17.27
CA GLY A 518 4.16 7.76 16.99
C GLY A 518 2.68 7.75 16.62
N ALA A 519 2.29 8.58 15.65
CA ALA A 519 0.90 8.67 15.17
C ALA A 519 0.76 8.25 13.69
N SER A 520 1.87 7.86 13.07
CA SER A 520 1.99 7.37 11.68
C SER A 520 2.54 5.94 11.73
N GLY A 521 2.60 5.24 10.59
CA GLY A 521 3.17 3.88 10.57
C GLY A 521 4.63 3.83 11.02
N ASP A 522 4.95 2.87 11.88
CA ASP A 522 6.24 2.63 12.51
C ASP A 522 6.73 1.19 12.26
N GLU A 523 8.06 1.01 12.30
CA GLU A 523 8.69 -0.32 12.24
C GLU A 523 9.40 -0.65 13.56
N TYR A 524 9.14 -1.84 14.09
CA TYR A 524 9.63 -2.32 15.36
C TYR A 524 10.52 -3.54 15.18
N TYR A 525 11.84 -3.39 15.28
CA TYR A 525 12.80 -4.48 15.20
C TYR A 525 13.11 -5.03 16.60
N VAL A 526 12.54 -6.20 16.89
CA VAL A 526 12.53 -6.82 18.21
C VAL A 526 13.46 -8.04 18.22
N TYR A 527 14.72 -7.83 18.61
CA TYR A 527 15.72 -8.91 18.74
C TYR A 527 15.72 -9.56 20.12
N LYS A 528 15.29 -8.86 21.18
CA LYS A 528 15.34 -9.34 22.57
C LYS A 528 13.96 -9.87 23.02
N PRO A 529 13.89 -11.04 23.67
CA PRO A 529 12.63 -11.66 24.09
C PRO A 529 11.88 -10.93 25.22
N ASN A 530 12.50 -9.94 25.85
CA ASN A 530 11.91 -9.15 26.93
C ASN A 530 11.59 -7.71 26.51
N THR A 531 11.67 -7.39 25.22
CA THR A 531 11.30 -6.07 24.70
C THR A 531 9.79 -5.85 24.80
N VAL A 532 9.40 -4.64 25.20
CA VAL A 532 8.00 -4.22 25.28
C VAL A 532 7.74 -3.21 24.17
N ILE A 533 6.79 -3.48 23.30
CA ILE A 533 6.34 -2.51 22.28
C ILE A 533 5.01 -1.89 22.70
N ARG A 534 4.78 -0.63 22.32
CA ARG A 534 3.54 0.09 22.63
C ARG A 534 3.16 1.02 21.50
N GLU A 535 1.91 0.89 21.07
CA GLU A 535 1.29 1.75 20.06
C GLU A 535 0.09 2.49 20.66
N ALA A 536 -0.22 3.67 20.12
CA ALA A 536 -1.42 4.43 20.48
C ALA A 536 -2.63 4.01 19.63
N THR A 537 -3.83 4.40 20.04
CA THR A 537 -5.07 4.13 19.29
C THR A 537 -5.18 5.15 18.12
N ASP A 538 -5.03 4.67 16.86
CA ASP A 538 -5.15 5.36 15.53
C ASP A 538 -3.88 6.15 15.04
N ARG A 539 -3.44 6.30 13.75
CA ARG A 539 -3.83 5.91 12.35
C ARG A 539 -2.58 5.56 11.48
N GLY A 540 -1.66 4.78 12.01
CA GLY A 540 -0.51 4.22 11.28
C GLY A 540 -0.77 2.76 10.88
N VAL A 541 0.10 2.18 10.06
CA VAL A 541 0.21 0.71 9.97
C VAL A 541 1.59 0.30 10.42
N ASP A 542 1.59 -0.49 11.48
CA ASP A 542 2.73 -0.71 12.33
C ASP A 542 3.23 -2.14 12.15
N THR A 543 4.55 -2.24 11.89
CA THR A 543 5.16 -3.50 11.51
C THR A 543 6.18 -3.94 12.55
N VAL A 544 5.95 -5.11 13.13
CA VAL A 544 6.89 -5.75 14.04
C VAL A 544 7.74 -6.76 13.29
N TYR A 545 9.05 -6.52 13.23
CA TYR A 545 10.04 -7.49 12.79
C TYR A 545 10.59 -8.22 14.01
N ALA A 546 10.20 -9.49 14.20
CA ALA A 546 10.57 -10.28 15.37
C ALA A 546 11.69 -11.29 15.05
N ALA A 547 12.72 -11.33 15.90
CA ALA A 547 13.81 -12.32 15.79
C ALA A 547 13.56 -13.61 16.61
N HIS A 548 12.42 -13.69 17.30
CA HIS A 548 12.03 -14.79 18.19
C HIS A 548 10.51 -14.93 18.16
N SER A 549 9.97 -15.98 18.78
CA SER A 549 8.52 -16.18 18.89
C SER A 549 7.85 -14.99 19.56
N PHE A 550 6.83 -14.42 18.92
CA PHE A 550 6.27 -13.14 19.31
C PHE A 550 4.75 -13.12 19.11
N ARG A 551 4.04 -12.43 20.01
CA ARG A 551 2.61 -12.14 19.89
C ARG A 551 2.41 -10.63 19.77
N LEU A 552 1.68 -10.19 18.76
CA LEU A 552 1.31 -8.79 18.61
C LEU A 552 0.46 -8.32 19.81
N PRO A 553 0.80 -7.19 20.43
CA PRO A 553 -0.13 -6.44 21.27
C PRO A 553 -1.22 -5.78 20.43
N ASP A 554 -2.23 -5.20 21.08
CA ASP A 554 -3.28 -4.42 20.41
C ASP A 554 -2.71 -3.23 19.62
N ASN A 555 -3.43 -2.81 18.57
CA ASN A 555 -3.08 -1.70 17.67
C ASN A 555 -1.83 -1.93 16.81
N PHE A 556 -1.48 -3.19 16.51
CA PHE A 556 -0.44 -3.53 15.56
C PHE A 556 -1.01 -4.38 14.43
N GLU A 557 -0.63 -4.10 13.19
CA GLU A 557 -1.23 -4.73 12.02
C GLU A 557 -0.32 -5.81 11.40
N ASN A 558 1.01 -5.67 11.47
CA ASN A 558 1.93 -6.59 10.81
C ASN A 558 2.95 -7.23 11.75
N LEU A 559 3.20 -8.53 11.57
CA LEU A 559 4.25 -9.29 12.26
C LEU A 559 5.05 -10.12 11.25
N VAL A 560 6.35 -9.85 11.17
CA VAL A 560 7.28 -10.47 10.21
C VAL A 560 8.44 -11.12 10.94
N ALA A 561 8.74 -12.37 10.61
CA ALA A 561 9.95 -13.03 11.10
C ALA A 561 11.20 -12.44 10.43
N ILE A 562 12.21 -12.10 11.23
CA ILE A 562 13.50 -11.66 10.67
C ILE A 562 14.23 -12.83 10.02
N ASN A 563 14.65 -12.67 8.77
CA ASN A 563 15.45 -13.68 8.05
C ASN A 563 16.79 -13.96 8.73
N GLY A 564 17.23 -15.23 8.67
CA GLY A 564 18.45 -15.70 9.33
C GLY A 564 18.32 -16.03 10.82
N THR A 565 17.09 -16.02 11.35
CA THR A 565 16.76 -16.48 12.71
C THR A 565 16.31 -17.95 12.71
N SER A 566 16.18 -18.56 13.89
CA SER A 566 15.65 -19.92 14.01
C SER A 566 14.14 -19.96 13.73
N ASN A 567 13.56 -21.16 13.74
CA ASN A 567 12.11 -21.37 13.77
C ASN A 567 11.45 -20.52 14.86
N VAL A 568 10.36 -19.84 14.51
CA VAL A 568 9.60 -18.98 15.42
C VAL A 568 8.12 -19.31 15.43
N THR A 569 7.44 -18.91 16.51
CA THR A 569 5.97 -18.86 16.56
C THR A 569 5.53 -17.41 16.50
N LEU A 570 4.81 -17.04 15.45
CA LEU A 570 4.24 -15.70 15.29
C LEU A 570 2.74 -15.77 15.54
N THR A 571 2.22 -14.84 16.33
CA THR A 571 0.79 -14.75 16.61
C THR A 571 0.30 -13.32 16.55
N GLY A 572 -0.77 -13.05 15.81
CA GLY A 572 -1.40 -11.73 15.80
C GLY A 572 -2.31 -11.48 17.02
N ASN A 573 -3.18 -10.48 16.86
CA ASN A 573 -4.06 -9.90 17.87
C ASN A 573 -5.54 -10.07 17.45
N THR A 574 -6.38 -9.04 17.63
CA THR A 574 -7.80 -9.06 17.27
C THR A 574 -8.15 -8.26 16.02
N LEU A 575 -7.15 -7.65 15.38
CA LEU A 575 -7.27 -6.93 14.12
C LEU A 575 -7.00 -7.90 12.95
N ASP A 576 -7.38 -7.48 11.75
CA ASP A 576 -7.01 -8.18 10.51
C ASP A 576 -5.49 -8.01 10.27
N ASN A 577 -4.69 -8.97 10.70
CA ASN A 577 -3.22 -8.90 10.70
C ASN A 577 -2.57 -9.53 9.47
N ARG A 578 -1.38 -9.04 9.11
CA ARG A 578 -0.44 -9.73 8.21
C ARG A 578 0.66 -10.42 9.02
N ILE A 579 0.73 -11.74 8.92
CA ILE A 579 1.73 -12.57 9.58
C ILE A 579 2.63 -13.23 8.52
N GLU A 580 3.94 -12.99 8.58
CA GLU A 580 4.89 -13.54 7.61
C GLU A 580 6.03 -14.32 8.29
N GLY A 581 6.19 -15.58 7.88
CA GLY A 581 7.29 -16.44 8.29
C GLY A 581 8.64 -16.09 7.64
N ASN A 582 9.69 -16.80 8.04
CA ASN A 582 11.00 -16.78 7.39
C ASN A 582 11.23 -18.11 6.65
N ALA A 583 12.38 -18.26 5.99
CA ALA A 583 12.73 -19.46 5.23
C ALA A 583 12.99 -20.74 6.08
N ASN A 584 12.57 -20.80 7.35
CA ASN A 584 12.63 -21.98 8.21
C ASN A 584 11.23 -22.38 8.67
N SER A 585 11.04 -23.62 9.13
CA SER A 585 9.76 -24.13 9.64
C SER A 585 9.23 -23.34 10.84
N ASN A 586 8.30 -22.44 10.60
CA ASN A 586 7.67 -21.55 11.57
C ASN A 586 6.31 -22.09 12.01
N THR A 587 5.73 -21.48 13.05
CA THR A 587 4.32 -21.66 13.41
C THR A 587 3.63 -20.31 13.32
N LEU A 588 2.65 -20.17 12.45
CA LEU A 588 2.00 -18.90 12.13
C LEU A 588 0.53 -18.97 12.55
N GLN A 589 0.08 -17.99 13.34
CA GLN A 589 -1.31 -17.89 13.78
C GLN A 589 -1.80 -16.45 13.60
N GLY A 590 -2.89 -16.27 12.86
CA GLY A 590 -3.52 -14.96 12.64
C GLY A 590 -3.97 -14.33 13.95
N GLY A 591 -4.91 -14.96 14.64
CA GLY A 591 -5.52 -14.37 15.83
C GLY A 591 -7.03 -14.27 15.60
N LEU A 592 -7.71 -13.33 16.23
CA LEU A 592 -9.08 -13.00 15.83
C LEU A 592 -9.01 -11.95 14.71
N GLY A 593 -10.02 -11.90 13.86
CA GLY A 593 -10.00 -11.03 12.67
C GLY A 593 -10.02 -11.89 11.42
N ASN A 594 -9.80 -11.28 10.26
CA ASN A 594 -9.59 -11.98 9.00
C ASN A 594 -8.14 -11.76 8.57
N ASP A 595 -7.28 -12.72 8.87
CA ASP A 595 -5.84 -12.54 8.77
C ASP A 595 -5.26 -13.00 7.43
N LEU A 596 -4.12 -12.40 7.05
CA LEU A 596 -3.26 -12.86 5.96
C LEU A 596 -2.01 -13.53 6.55
N ILE A 597 -1.80 -14.79 6.20
CA ILE A 597 -0.64 -15.59 6.62
C ILE A 597 0.22 -15.90 5.39
N ILE A 598 1.51 -15.59 5.45
CA ILE A 598 2.48 -15.85 4.38
C ILE A 598 3.51 -16.86 4.86
N SER A 599 3.51 -18.01 4.20
CA SER A 599 4.43 -19.12 4.42
C SER A 599 5.53 -19.15 3.36
N HIS A 600 6.73 -19.58 3.75
CA HIS A 600 7.93 -19.57 2.90
C HIS A 600 8.72 -20.89 2.95
N ALA A 601 8.36 -21.81 3.83
CA ALA A 601 9.05 -23.07 4.07
C ALA A 601 8.05 -24.11 4.63
N ALA A 602 8.54 -25.25 5.14
CA ALA A 602 7.69 -26.26 5.79
C ALA A 602 7.12 -25.75 7.13
N ASP A 603 6.09 -24.91 7.08
CA ASP A 603 5.52 -24.18 8.20
C ASP A 603 4.28 -24.91 8.77
N THR A 604 3.90 -24.49 9.97
CA THR A 604 2.62 -24.88 10.57
C THR A 604 1.70 -23.68 10.67
N ILE A 605 0.63 -23.70 9.88
CA ILE A 605 -0.44 -22.71 9.94
C ILE A 605 -1.42 -23.13 11.03
N VAL A 606 -1.68 -22.24 11.98
CA VAL A 606 -2.61 -22.49 13.08
C VAL A 606 -3.85 -21.64 12.87
N HIS A 607 -5.00 -22.30 12.83
CA HIS A 607 -6.29 -21.61 12.81
C HIS A 607 -7.13 -22.14 13.98
N ALA A 608 -7.50 -21.24 14.90
CA ALA A 608 -8.29 -21.55 16.08
C ALA A 608 -9.75 -21.14 15.91
N PHE A 609 -10.63 -21.76 16.70
CA PHE A 609 -12.05 -21.42 16.69
C PHE A 609 -12.25 -19.97 17.11
N GLY A 610 -12.84 -19.18 16.20
CA GLY A 610 -13.06 -17.74 16.40
C GLY A 610 -12.11 -16.86 15.60
N ASP A 611 -11.07 -17.44 14.97
CA ASP A 611 -10.07 -16.74 14.15
C ASP A 611 -10.63 -16.22 12.80
N GLY A 612 -11.96 -16.04 12.68
CA GLY A 612 -12.59 -15.46 11.49
C GLY A 612 -12.28 -16.16 10.16
N HIS A 613 -12.09 -15.36 9.11
CA HIS A 613 -11.88 -15.81 7.74
C HIS A 613 -10.45 -15.56 7.25
N ASP A 614 -9.54 -16.45 7.61
CA ASP A 614 -8.13 -16.33 7.28
C ASP A 614 -7.80 -16.75 5.85
N VAL A 615 -6.69 -16.22 5.36
CA VAL A 615 -6.15 -16.54 4.05
C VAL A 615 -4.65 -16.80 4.14
N VAL A 616 -4.19 -17.84 3.44
CA VAL A 616 -2.80 -18.30 3.45
C VAL A 616 -2.21 -18.21 2.05
N LEU A 617 -1.02 -17.61 1.95
CA LEU A 617 -0.16 -17.61 0.76
C LEU A 617 1.05 -18.54 0.99
N GLY A 618 1.50 -19.19 -0.09
CA GLY A 618 2.70 -20.02 -0.07
C GLY A 618 2.53 -21.39 0.57
N PHE A 619 1.29 -21.87 0.74
CA PHE A 619 1.01 -23.19 1.29
C PHE A 619 1.36 -24.29 0.27
N ASP A 620 2.25 -25.22 0.63
CA ASP A 620 2.66 -26.34 -0.21
C ASP A 620 2.54 -27.71 0.49
N ASP A 621 3.12 -28.77 -0.11
CA ASP A 621 3.03 -30.14 0.41
C ASP A 621 3.94 -30.41 1.62
N ALA A 622 4.80 -29.47 1.99
CA ALA A 622 5.61 -29.52 3.20
C ALA A 622 4.94 -28.82 4.39
N ASP A 623 3.89 -28.03 4.15
CA ASP A 623 3.15 -27.32 5.18
C ASP A 623 2.14 -28.18 5.93
N THR A 624 1.75 -27.70 7.11
CA THR A 624 0.73 -28.34 7.93
C THR A 624 -0.29 -27.34 8.45
N LEU A 625 -1.58 -27.62 8.26
CA LEU A 625 -2.68 -26.92 8.90
C LEU A 625 -3.03 -27.56 10.25
N ARG A 626 -2.85 -26.81 11.33
CA ARG A 626 -3.24 -27.17 12.69
C ARG A 626 -4.54 -26.45 13.08
N LEU A 627 -5.62 -27.21 13.18
CA LEU A 627 -6.91 -26.69 13.62
C LEU A 627 -7.06 -26.80 15.15
N LYS A 628 -7.19 -25.67 15.84
CA LYS A 628 -7.41 -25.63 17.30
C LYS A 628 -8.88 -25.34 17.60
N GLY A 629 -9.48 -26.09 18.52
CA GLY A 629 -10.85 -25.76 18.94
C GLY A 629 -11.95 -26.05 17.90
N TYR A 630 -11.66 -26.83 16.84
CA TYR A 630 -12.65 -27.38 15.89
C TYR A 630 -12.99 -28.85 16.19
N ALA A 631 -14.27 -29.23 16.07
CA ALA A 631 -14.75 -30.57 16.43
C ALA A 631 -14.49 -31.57 15.30
N VAL A 632 -13.23 -31.67 14.88
CA VAL A 632 -12.80 -32.53 13.77
C VAL A 632 -11.72 -33.47 14.28
N THR A 633 -11.90 -34.76 14.06
CA THR A 633 -11.03 -35.83 14.60
C THR A 633 -10.44 -36.72 13.52
N ASP A 634 -10.71 -36.42 12.24
CA ASP A 634 -10.32 -37.24 11.11
C ASP A 634 -9.80 -36.36 9.97
N PRO A 635 -8.50 -36.43 9.64
CA PRO A 635 -7.90 -35.70 8.51
C PRO A 635 -8.59 -35.98 7.18
N GLN A 636 -9.10 -37.21 6.98
CA GLN A 636 -9.82 -37.57 5.76
C GLN A 636 -11.16 -36.84 5.62
N ALA A 637 -11.80 -36.51 6.74
CA ALA A 637 -13.02 -35.71 6.74
C ALA A 637 -12.74 -34.23 6.45
N LEU A 638 -11.54 -33.72 6.78
CA LEU A 638 -11.12 -32.37 6.39
C LEU A 638 -10.75 -32.28 4.91
N LEU A 639 -10.00 -33.25 4.40
CA LEU A 639 -9.69 -33.38 2.98
C LEU A 639 -10.96 -33.34 2.13
N ALA A 640 -12.01 -34.07 2.54
CA ALA A 640 -13.28 -34.10 1.84
C ALA A 640 -14.09 -32.78 1.90
N ARG A 641 -13.70 -31.84 2.77
CA ARG A 641 -14.32 -30.51 2.92
C ARG A 641 -13.57 -29.41 2.17
N LEU A 642 -12.36 -29.68 1.71
CA LEU A 642 -11.65 -28.75 0.84
C LEU A 642 -12.38 -28.62 -0.49
N VAL A 643 -12.56 -27.38 -0.93
CA VAL A 643 -13.18 -27.04 -2.20
C VAL A 643 -12.16 -26.27 -3.01
N GLN A 644 -11.83 -26.77 -4.20
CA GLN A 644 -11.15 -25.96 -5.20
C GLN A 644 -12.13 -24.88 -5.69
N ASP A 645 -11.77 -23.62 -5.52
CA ASP A 645 -12.53 -22.45 -5.94
C ASP A 645 -11.63 -21.57 -6.83
N GLY A 646 -11.68 -21.82 -8.15
CA GLY A 646 -10.66 -21.30 -9.06
C GLY A 646 -9.29 -21.90 -8.74
N ASP A 647 -8.27 -21.05 -8.65
CA ASP A 647 -6.90 -21.44 -8.27
C ASP A 647 -6.70 -21.54 -6.76
N ASP A 648 -7.71 -21.17 -5.97
CA ASP A 648 -7.66 -21.18 -4.52
C ASP A 648 -8.28 -22.48 -3.98
N VAL A 649 -7.82 -22.93 -2.81
CA VAL A 649 -8.48 -23.99 -2.03
C VAL A 649 -9.12 -23.39 -0.80
N ARG A 650 -10.42 -23.60 -0.64
CA ARG A 650 -11.16 -23.13 0.53
C ARG A 650 -11.52 -24.30 1.44
N LEU A 651 -11.28 -24.11 2.74
CA LEU A 651 -11.81 -24.95 3.80
C LEU A 651 -12.85 -24.15 4.59
N ASP A 652 -14.12 -24.41 4.34
CA ASP A 652 -15.20 -23.92 5.19
C ASP A 652 -15.21 -24.72 6.49
N LEU A 653 -15.02 -24.04 7.62
CA LEU A 653 -14.97 -24.64 8.95
C LEU A 653 -16.33 -24.58 9.67
N GLY A 654 -17.29 -23.81 9.16
CA GLY A 654 -18.62 -23.56 9.74
C GLY A 654 -18.59 -22.54 10.89
N GLN A 655 -19.79 -22.03 11.29
CA GLN A 655 -19.96 -21.04 12.38
C GLN A 655 -19.23 -19.70 12.14
N GLY A 656 -19.15 -19.25 10.88
CA GLY A 656 -18.57 -17.95 10.53
C GLY A 656 -17.04 -17.93 10.42
N GLY A 657 -16.37 -19.10 10.41
CA GLY A 657 -14.93 -19.19 10.15
C GLY A 657 -14.60 -20.01 8.90
N SER A 658 -13.54 -19.62 8.20
CA SER A 658 -13.01 -20.36 7.06
C SER A 658 -11.54 -20.06 6.86
N ILE A 659 -10.80 -20.99 6.26
CA ILE A 659 -9.46 -20.69 5.76
C ILE A 659 -9.40 -20.87 4.25
N THR A 660 -8.76 -19.93 3.56
CA THR A 660 -8.56 -19.97 2.10
C THR A 660 -7.06 -20.03 1.81
N PHE A 661 -6.62 -21.01 1.05
CA PHE A 661 -5.24 -21.17 0.59
C PHE A 661 -5.19 -20.68 -0.85
N ARG A 662 -4.54 -19.54 -1.10
CA ARG A 662 -4.52 -18.94 -2.44
C ARG A 662 -3.54 -19.65 -3.35
N ASP A 663 -3.87 -19.70 -4.62
CA ASP A 663 -3.03 -20.25 -5.70
C ASP A 663 -2.46 -21.63 -5.33
N THR A 664 -3.26 -22.39 -4.56
CA THR A 664 -2.93 -23.70 -4.03
C THR A 664 -3.89 -24.69 -4.63
N LEU A 665 -3.37 -25.73 -5.29
CA LEU A 665 -4.21 -26.80 -5.82
C LEU A 665 -4.57 -27.79 -4.71
N LEU A 666 -5.74 -28.44 -4.81
CA LEU A 666 -6.15 -29.54 -3.91
C LEU A 666 -5.09 -30.65 -3.80
N ALA A 667 -4.23 -30.81 -4.81
CA ALA A 667 -3.15 -31.78 -4.83
C ALA A 667 -2.02 -31.50 -3.81
N ALA A 668 -1.92 -30.27 -3.29
CA ALA A 668 -1.01 -29.93 -2.20
C ALA A 668 -1.47 -30.50 -0.85
N PHE A 669 -2.72 -30.96 -0.75
CA PHE A 669 -3.28 -31.49 0.49
C PHE A 669 -3.34 -33.03 0.47
N ASP A 670 -2.80 -33.62 1.52
CA ASP A 670 -3.08 -35.00 1.90
C ASP A 670 -3.43 -35.12 3.40
N ALA A 671 -3.44 -36.34 3.94
CA ALA A 671 -3.83 -36.56 5.33
C ALA A 671 -2.80 -36.00 6.32
N ASP A 672 -1.54 -35.92 5.91
CA ASP A 672 -0.42 -35.45 6.70
C ASP A 672 -0.35 -33.92 6.71
N SER A 673 -0.98 -33.24 5.74
CA SER A 673 -1.20 -31.79 5.75
C SER A 673 -2.07 -31.29 6.93
N PHE A 674 -2.71 -32.18 7.70
CA PHE A 674 -3.55 -31.80 8.83
C PHE A 674 -3.00 -32.32 10.16
N ASP A 675 -2.51 -31.42 11.00
CA ASP A 675 -2.18 -31.72 12.39
C ASP A 675 -3.44 -31.59 13.26
N ILE A 676 -4.13 -32.71 13.43
CA ILE A 676 -5.27 -32.83 14.33
C ILE A 676 -4.79 -33.34 15.69
N MET A 677 -4.44 -32.40 16.56
CA MET A 677 -4.08 -32.69 17.95
C MET A 677 -5.25 -33.35 18.71
N SER A 678 -5.25 -34.68 18.82
CA SER A 678 -6.12 -35.39 19.76
C SER A 678 -5.54 -35.29 21.18
N GLY A 679 -5.96 -34.28 21.95
CA GLY A 679 -6.01 -34.39 23.41
C GLY A 679 -4.77 -34.05 24.26
N THR A 680 -3.67 -33.47 23.75
CA THR A 680 -2.60 -32.85 24.59
C THR A 680 -1.82 -31.81 23.79
N ASN A 681 -1.40 -30.67 24.39
CA ASN A 681 -0.46 -29.71 23.78
C ASN A 681 0.93 -29.75 24.47
N GLU A 682 1.99 -29.54 23.68
CA GLU A 682 3.41 -29.75 24.01
C GLU A 682 4.13 -28.61 24.77
N PHE A 683 3.43 -27.58 25.28
CA PHE A 683 4.12 -26.38 25.82
C PHE A 683 4.24 -26.29 27.35
N GLY A 684 3.88 -27.33 28.13
CA GLY A 684 4.25 -27.39 29.55
C GLY A 684 3.72 -26.26 30.46
N GLU A 685 2.88 -25.36 29.96
CA GLU A 685 2.15 -24.37 30.73
C GLU A 685 0.70 -24.82 30.92
N SER A 686 0.23 -24.71 32.16
CA SER A 686 -1.08 -25.15 32.62
C SER A 686 -2.20 -24.37 31.93
N THR A 687 -2.74 -24.90 30.81
CA THR A 687 -4.06 -24.49 30.31
C THR A 687 -5.13 -25.13 31.19
N ARG A 688 -5.58 -24.41 32.21
CA ARG A 688 -7.02 -24.40 32.51
C ARG A 688 -7.60 -23.16 31.85
N ASP A 689 -7.88 -23.29 30.56
CA ASP A 689 -9.00 -22.54 29.99
C ASP A 689 -10.23 -23.48 30.06
N PRO A 690 -11.24 -23.13 30.87
CA PRO A 690 -12.41 -23.96 31.14
C PRO A 690 -13.44 -24.04 30.00
N TYR A 691 -13.21 -23.44 28.82
CA TYR A 691 -14.19 -23.48 27.72
C TYR A 691 -13.98 -24.55 26.65
N ALA A 692 -13.04 -25.48 26.83
CA ALA A 692 -12.86 -26.60 25.89
C ALA A 692 -13.69 -27.86 26.21
N ARG A 693 -14.92 -27.94 25.65
CA ARG A 693 -15.56 -29.12 24.96
C ARG A 693 -16.02 -30.32 25.84
N PRO A 694 -16.81 -31.35 25.39
CA PRO A 694 -17.39 -31.70 24.07
C PRO A 694 -18.93 -31.98 24.12
N SER A 695 -19.64 -32.34 23.03
CA SER A 695 -19.93 -33.76 22.69
C SER A 695 -21.23 -33.85 21.87
N THR A 696 -21.63 -34.90 21.18
CA THR A 696 -21.01 -36.03 20.47
C THR A 696 -22.18 -36.81 19.89
N GLY A 697 -21.98 -37.54 18.80
CA GLY A 697 -22.73 -38.78 18.62
C GLY A 697 -22.29 -39.80 19.68
N GLY A 698 -22.86 -39.68 20.90
CA GLY A 698 -22.79 -40.62 22.03
C GLY A 698 -21.49 -40.55 22.84
N VAL A 699 -21.46 -40.29 24.15
CA VAL A 699 -22.48 -40.36 25.20
C VAL A 699 -22.07 -39.31 26.26
N GLY A 700 -22.92 -38.33 26.54
CA GLY A 700 -22.84 -37.40 27.69
C GLY A 700 -21.63 -36.47 27.77
N GLY A 701 -21.73 -35.23 27.26
CA GLY A 701 -20.77 -34.14 27.52
C GLY A 701 -21.50 -32.80 27.71
N PRO A 702 -20.88 -31.85 28.43
CA PRO A 702 -21.56 -30.71 29.03
C PRO A 702 -21.99 -29.66 27.99
N ALA A 703 -23.17 -29.10 28.21
CA ALA A 703 -23.85 -28.20 27.29
C ALA A 703 -23.06 -26.90 26.99
N ILE A 704 -22.94 -26.53 25.71
CA ILE A 704 -22.29 -25.29 25.23
C ILE A 704 -23.23 -24.10 25.50
N LEU A 705 -22.72 -22.92 25.90
CA LEU A 705 -23.51 -21.68 26.02
C LEU A 705 -24.24 -21.38 24.69
N PRO A 706 -25.54 -21.02 24.70
CA PRO A 706 -26.23 -20.62 23.47
C PRO A 706 -25.57 -19.34 22.92
N PRO A 707 -25.50 -19.15 21.58
CA PRO A 707 -24.99 -17.93 20.99
C PRO A 707 -26.02 -16.78 21.08
N PRO A 708 -25.58 -15.50 21.14
CA PRO A 708 -26.49 -14.37 21.14
C PRO A 708 -27.33 -14.35 19.85
N PRO A 709 -28.62 -13.98 19.92
CA PRO A 709 -29.47 -13.88 18.73
C PRO A 709 -29.02 -12.73 17.82
N ALA A 710 -29.24 -12.88 16.51
CA ALA A 710 -28.95 -11.83 15.53
C ALA A 710 -29.79 -10.57 15.84
N ASN A 711 -29.11 -9.44 16.04
CA ASN A 711 -29.72 -8.23 16.55
C ASN A 711 -29.52 -7.03 15.60
N PRO A 712 -30.40 -6.84 14.61
CA PRO A 712 -30.27 -5.76 13.63
C PRO A 712 -30.73 -4.39 14.16
N ASP A 713 -31.46 -4.34 15.28
CA ASP A 713 -32.15 -3.12 15.76
C ASP A 713 -31.62 -2.60 17.11
N GLY A 714 -30.88 -3.40 17.88
CA GLY A 714 -30.27 -3.03 19.16
C GLY A 714 -28.76 -2.81 19.12
N LYS A 715 -28.17 -2.45 20.27
CA LYS A 715 -26.74 -2.13 20.40
C LYS A 715 -25.92 -3.34 20.81
N LEU A 716 -24.71 -3.43 20.29
CA LEU A 716 -23.62 -4.22 20.86
C LEU A 716 -22.77 -3.30 21.76
N ILE A 717 -22.57 -3.68 23.03
CA ILE A 717 -21.81 -2.91 24.02
C ILE A 717 -20.82 -3.83 24.72
N GLU A 718 -19.52 -3.50 24.67
CA GLU A 718 -18.44 -4.32 25.22
C GLU A 718 -17.66 -3.56 26.30
N GLY A 719 -17.39 -4.23 27.43
CA GLY A 719 -16.67 -3.70 28.60
C GLY A 719 -15.15 -3.89 28.52
N GLY A 720 -14.71 -5.05 28.03
CA GLY A 720 -13.30 -5.38 27.86
C GLY A 720 -12.64 -5.85 29.15
N ILE A 721 -11.38 -5.46 29.38
CA ILE A 721 -10.65 -5.83 30.61
C ILE A 721 -10.82 -4.71 31.63
N GLY A 722 -11.42 -4.98 32.79
CA GLY A 722 -11.67 -3.96 33.80
C GLY A 722 -12.93 -4.22 34.62
N ASN A 723 -13.25 -3.28 35.51
CA ASN A 723 -14.56 -3.28 36.18
C ASN A 723 -15.42 -2.23 35.49
N ASP A 724 -16.34 -2.66 34.66
CA ASP A 724 -17.04 -1.79 33.73
C ASP A 724 -18.49 -1.52 34.11
N THR A 725 -19.08 -0.49 33.53
CA THR A 725 -20.50 -0.17 33.70
C THR A 725 -21.18 -0.05 32.35
N LEU A 726 -21.92 -1.09 31.97
CA LEU A 726 -22.60 -1.21 30.70
C LEU A 726 -24.08 -0.86 30.87
N ARG A 727 -24.63 -0.12 29.91
CA ARG A 727 -26.01 0.37 29.95
C ARG A 727 -26.65 0.29 28.57
N GLY A 728 -27.68 -0.53 28.47
CA GLY A 728 -28.56 -0.66 27.31
C GLY A 728 -29.59 0.48 27.22
N GLY A 729 -30.59 0.24 26.38
CA GLY A 729 -31.63 1.17 26.00
C GLY A 729 -33.05 0.61 26.16
N THR A 730 -33.89 0.83 25.15
CA THR A 730 -35.29 0.36 25.16
C THR A 730 -35.56 -0.71 24.08
N LEU A 731 -34.49 -1.23 23.48
CA LEU A 731 -34.48 -2.24 22.43
C LEU A 731 -33.67 -3.42 22.97
N GLY A 732 -33.86 -4.62 22.42
CA GLY A 732 -33.06 -5.77 22.84
C GLY A 732 -31.61 -5.54 22.47
N ASP A 733 -30.71 -5.46 23.44
CA ASP A 733 -29.29 -5.15 23.29
C ASP A 733 -28.42 -6.40 23.57
N VAL A 734 -27.19 -6.40 23.05
CA VAL A 734 -26.16 -7.41 23.38
C VAL A 734 -25.06 -6.72 24.18
N MET A 735 -24.78 -7.21 25.39
CA MET A 735 -23.79 -6.61 26.29
C MET A 735 -22.81 -7.66 26.83
N LEU A 736 -21.52 -7.40 26.64
CA LEU A 736 -20.44 -8.32 26.99
C LEU A 736 -19.47 -7.65 27.98
N GLY A 737 -19.43 -8.14 29.23
CA GLY A 737 -18.55 -7.62 30.29
C GLY A 737 -17.09 -8.01 30.11
N HIS A 738 -16.84 -9.24 29.63
CA HIS A 738 -15.51 -9.84 29.48
C HIS A 738 -14.78 -10.06 30.82
N ASP A 739 -13.68 -9.38 31.14
CA ASP A 739 -12.84 -9.72 32.29
C ASP A 739 -12.91 -8.63 33.38
N GLY A 740 -13.52 -8.94 34.53
CA GLY A 740 -13.49 -8.15 35.77
C GLY A 740 -14.86 -8.08 36.46
N ASN A 741 -15.06 -7.12 37.36
CA ASN A 741 -16.30 -7.03 38.16
C ASN A 741 -17.24 -5.98 37.58
N ASP A 742 -18.14 -6.41 36.71
CA ASP A 742 -18.95 -5.51 35.89
C ASP A 742 -20.32 -5.18 36.49
N LEU A 743 -20.86 -4.04 36.08
CA LEU A 743 -22.24 -3.63 36.32
C LEU A 743 -22.95 -3.46 34.98
N ILE A 744 -23.78 -4.44 34.62
CA ILE A 744 -24.50 -4.48 33.34
C ILE A 744 -25.99 -4.23 33.57
N ARG A 745 -26.60 -3.32 32.80
CA ARG A 745 -28.04 -2.98 32.88
C ARG A 745 -28.68 -2.93 31.48
N GLY A 746 -29.57 -3.88 31.19
CA GLY A 746 -30.41 -4.01 29.99
C GLY A 746 -31.37 -2.84 29.78
N PHE A 747 -32.17 -2.56 30.81
CA PHE A 747 -33.29 -1.63 30.83
C PHE A 747 -34.57 -2.17 30.21
N ALA A 748 -34.92 -1.89 28.97
CA ALA A 748 -36.13 -2.45 28.36
C ALA A 748 -35.79 -3.04 27.01
N GLY A 749 -36.42 -4.14 26.62
CA GLY A 749 -35.99 -4.93 25.47
C GLY A 749 -35.75 -6.37 25.86
N ASN A 750 -35.55 -7.25 24.87
CA ASN A 750 -35.13 -8.63 25.15
C ASN A 750 -33.61 -8.65 25.02
N ASP A 751 -32.93 -8.50 26.15
CA ASP A 751 -31.51 -8.25 26.22
C ASP A 751 -30.69 -9.54 26.37
N TRP A 752 -29.47 -9.51 25.87
CA TRP A 752 -28.47 -10.55 26.06
C TRP A 752 -27.30 -10.00 26.86
N LEU A 753 -27.21 -10.39 28.14
CA LEU A 753 -26.21 -9.88 29.08
C LEU A 753 -25.23 -10.98 29.46
N ASP A 754 -23.97 -10.82 29.08
CA ASP A 754 -22.88 -11.71 29.46
C ASP A 754 -21.93 -11.00 30.42
N GLY A 755 -21.87 -11.48 31.66
CA GLY A 755 -21.01 -10.90 32.68
C GLY A 755 -19.53 -11.25 32.52
N GLY A 756 -19.19 -12.28 31.72
CA GLY A 756 -17.81 -12.75 31.63
C GLY A 756 -17.19 -13.16 32.99
N LYS A 757 -15.86 -13.13 33.09
CA LYS A 757 -15.14 -13.55 34.29
C LYS A 757 -15.17 -12.47 35.36
N GLY A 758 -15.42 -12.85 36.62
CA GLY A 758 -15.36 -11.95 37.77
C GLY A 758 -16.61 -12.07 38.64
N SER A 759 -16.84 -11.09 39.52
CA SER A 759 -18.05 -10.99 40.34
C SER A 759 -18.91 -9.84 39.83
N ASN A 760 -19.91 -10.17 39.02
CA ASN A 760 -20.66 -9.21 38.23
C ASN A 760 -22.04 -8.91 38.81
N HIS A 761 -22.61 -7.78 38.41
CA HIS A 761 -23.99 -7.39 38.70
C HIS A 761 -24.74 -7.20 37.38
N LEU A 762 -25.62 -8.14 37.04
CA LEU A 762 -26.43 -8.12 35.83
C LEU A 762 -27.88 -7.79 36.17
N ASN A 763 -28.50 -6.91 35.39
CA ASN A 763 -29.90 -6.54 35.49
C ASN A 763 -30.50 -6.48 34.08
N GLY A 764 -31.39 -7.41 33.75
CA GLY A 764 -32.11 -7.46 32.47
C GLY A 764 -33.05 -6.25 32.33
N GLY A 765 -34.11 -6.22 33.14
CA GLY A 765 -35.03 -5.10 33.19
C GLY A 765 -36.40 -5.52 32.67
N ASP A 766 -37.01 -4.76 31.76
CA ASP A 766 -38.32 -5.09 31.18
C ASP A 766 -38.16 -5.81 29.84
N GLY A 767 -38.54 -7.08 29.75
CA GLY A 767 -38.50 -7.89 28.53
C GLY A 767 -38.08 -9.32 28.81
N GLN A 768 -37.91 -10.14 27.78
CA GLN A 768 -37.45 -11.53 27.94
C GLN A 768 -35.94 -11.55 27.77
N ASP A 769 -35.22 -11.57 28.89
CA ASP A 769 -33.78 -11.38 28.91
C ASP A 769 -33.03 -12.70 29.05
N THR A 770 -31.81 -12.74 28.52
CA THR A 770 -30.86 -13.83 28.74
C THR A 770 -29.66 -13.31 29.52
N LEU A 771 -29.46 -13.82 30.73
CA LEU A 771 -28.39 -13.40 31.63
C LEU A 771 -27.40 -14.55 31.83
N ILE A 772 -26.13 -14.33 31.47
CA ILE A 772 -25.07 -15.33 31.49
C ILE A 772 -24.04 -14.98 32.56
N ALA A 773 -23.88 -15.92 33.50
CA ALA A 773 -22.93 -15.87 34.59
C ALA A 773 -21.75 -16.81 34.31
N GLN A 774 -20.56 -16.24 34.12
CA GLN A 774 -19.33 -16.99 33.83
C GLN A 774 -18.30 -16.96 34.96
N GLY A 775 -18.51 -16.15 36.00
CA GLY A 775 -17.56 -15.93 37.09
C GLY A 775 -18.15 -16.16 38.49
N LEU A 776 -17.29 -16.21 39.51
CA LEU A 776 -17.72 -16.54 40.87
C LEU A 776 -18.49 -15.39 41.51
N ASN A 777 -19.61 -15.71 42.18
CA ASN A 777 -20.42 -14.78 43.00
C ASN A 777 -21.10 -13.64 42.21
N ASP A 778 -21.67 -13.94 41.05
CA ASP A 778 -22.48 -12.97 40.30
C ASP A 778 -23.82 -12.69 40.99
N THR A 779 -24.35 -11.47 40.81
CA THR A 779 -25.68 -11.06 41.25
C THR A 779 -26.56 -10.78 40.03
N LEU A 780 -27.61 -11.57 39.84
CA LEU A 780 -28.46 -11.55 38.66
C LEU A 780 -29.87 -11.07 39.03
N HIS A 781 -30.40 -10.11 38.28
CA HIS A 781 -31.79 -9.67 38.32
C HIS A 781 -32.40 -9.80 36.93
N GLY A 782 -33.42 -10.64 36.76
CA GLY A 782 -34.13 -10.79 35.48
C GLY A 782 -34.95 -9.55 35.18
N GLY A 783 -35.78 -9.15 36.15
CA GLY A 783 -36.69 -8.02 36.03
C GLY A 783 -38.11 -8.48 35.69
N THR A 784 -38.79 -7.80 34.77
CA THR A 784 -40.14 -8.18 34.33
C THR A 784 -40.09 -8.89 33.00
N GLY A 785 -40.59 -10.12 32.94
CA GLY A 785 -40.48 -10.93 31.73
C GLY A 785 -40.49 -12.40 32.01
N ASN A 786 -40.15 -13.19 31.00
CA ASN A 786 -39.79 -14.59 31.18
C ASN A 786 -38.31 -14.71 30.84
N ASP A 787 -37.47 -14.76 31.87
CA ASP A 787 -36.03 -14.60 31.71
C ASP A 787 -35.30 -15.94 31.74
N LEU A 788 -34.15 -16.00 31.09
CA LEU A 788 -33.28 -17.16 31.07
C LEU A 788 -31.96 -16.84 31.77
N PHE A 789 -31.72 -17.49 32.91
CA PHE A 789 -30.47 -17.41 33.64
C PHE A 789 -29.58 -18.59 33.29
N ILE A 790 -28.39 -18.33 32.76
CA ILE A 790 -27.46 -19.37 32.33
C ILE A 790 -26.21 -19.32 33.19
N LEU A 791 -25.94 -20.41 33.91
CA LEU A 791 -24.77 -20.50 34.78
C LEU A 791 -23.72 -21.44 34.19
N SER A 792 -22.50 -20.94 34.04
CA SER A 792 -21.33 -21.78 33.77
C SER A 792 -20.90 -22.56 35.01
N HIS A 793 -20.02 -23.55 34.85
CA HIS A 793 -19.46 -24.31 35.97
C HIS A 793 -18.69 -23.44 36.98
N GLU A 794 -18.10 -22.33 36.50
CA GLU A 794 -17.30 -21.40 37.29
C GLU A 794 -18.18 -20.37 38.03
N ALA A 795 -19.50 -20.33 37.77
CA ALA A 795 -20.43 -19.39 38.38
C ALA A 795 -20.97 -19.83 39.76
N ARG A 796 -20.19 -20.61 40.51
CA ARG A 796 -20.61 -21.10 41.83
C ARG A 796 -20.74 -19.94 42.83
N GLY A 797 -21.80 -19.97 43.61
CA GLY A 797 -22.09 -18.93 44.62
C GLY A 797 -22.83 -17.71 44.09
N SER A 798 -23.23 -17.71 42.82
CA SER A 798 -24.05 -16.65 42.23
C SER A 798 -25.47 -16.62 42.81
N MET A 799 -26.11 -15.45 42.76
CA MET A 799 -27.40 -15.17 43.37
C MET A 799 -28.39 -14.61 42.34
N ILE A 800 -29.52 -15.28 42.16
CA ILE A 800 -30.66 -14.77 41.41
C ILE A 800 -31.62 -14.10 42.39
N MET A 801 -31.87 -12.80 42.20
CA MET A 801 -32.41 -11.94 43.24
C MET A 801 -33.94 -11.78 43.19
N ASP A 802 -34.57 -12.08 42.05
CA ASP A 802 -35.97 -11.75 41.75
C ASP A 802 -36.70 -12.79 40.87
N PHE A 803 -36.33 -14.07 40.97
CA PHE A 803 -36.91 -15.14 40.14
C PHE A 803 -38.45 -15.24 40.24
N GLU A 804 -39.15 -15.14 39.10
CA GLU A 804 -40.61 -15.11 38.98
C GLU A 804 -41.19 -16.32 38.20
N LEU A 805 -42.51 -16.34 37.99
CA LEU A 805 -43.19 -17.41 37.26
C LEU A 805 -43.05 -17.20 35.75
N GLY A 806 -42.30 -18.06 35.08
CA GLY A 806 -42.04 -17.99 33.64
C GLY A 806 -40.55 -18.06 33.31
N ASP A 807 -39.73 -17.67 34.29
CA ASP A 807 -38.28 -17.73 34.22
C ASP A 807 -37.75 -19.17 34.19
N GLN A 808 -36.56 -19.32 33.63
CA GLN A 808 -35.83 -20.58 33.54
C GLN A 808 -34.40 -20.39 34.01
N ILE A 809 -33.85 -21.44 34.62
CA ILE A 809 -32.44 -21.47 35.04
C ILE A 809 -31.77 -22.65 34.36
N ASP A 810 -30.82 -22.36 33.50
CA ASP A 810 -29.98 -23.36 32.84
C ASP A 810 -28.73 -23.65 33.67
N ILE A 811 -28.72 -24.82 34.31
CA ILE A 811 -27.58 -25.39 35.05
C ILE A 811 -27.03 -26.65 34.36
N SER A 812 -27.41 -26.90 33.11
CA SER A 812 -26.94 -28.07 32.34
C SER A 812 -25.40 -28.17 32.26
N ARG A 813 -24.71 -27.03 32.39
CA ARG A 813 -23.24 -26.94 32.42
C ARG A 813 -22.57 -27.51 33.67
N PHE A 814 -23.34 -27.82 34.72
CA PHE A 814 -22.83 -28.55 35.88
C PHE A 814 -22.79 -30.07 35.66
N GLY A 815 -23.31 -30.56 34.53
CA GLY A 815 -23.32 -32.00 34.22
C GLY A 815 -24.16 -32.82 35.20
N CYS A 816 -25.18 -32.19 35.81
CA CYS A 816 -26.05 -32.78 36.81
C CYS A 816 -27.42 -33.12 36.21
N SER A 817 -28.03 -34.18 36.74
CA SER A 817 -29.42 -34.53 36.48
C SER A 817 -30.33 -33.97 37.57
N ALA A 818 -31.64 -34.00 37.34
CA ALA A 818 -32.62 -33.58 38.34
C ALA A 818 -32.47 -34.35 39.68
N ASP A 819 -32.03 -35.61 39.63
CA ASP A 819 -31.86 -36.45 40.81
C ASP A 819 -30.66 -36.04 41.68
N ASP A 820 -29.69 -35.34 41.09
CA ASP A 820 -28.46 -34.87 41.75
C ASP A 820 -28.64 -33.53 42.48
N ILE A 821 -29.76 -32.83 42.25
CA ILE A 821 -30.04 -31.53 42.86
C ILE A 821 -30.81 -31.64 44.18
N ARG A 822 -30.41 -30.82 45.15
CA ARG A 822 -31.09 -30.60 46.42
C ARG A 822 -31.43 -29.14 46.58
N LEU A 823 -32.73 -28.87 46.69
CA LEU A 823 -33.24 -27.55 47.01
C LEU A 823 -33.45 -27.42 48.51
N THR A 824 -32.69 -26.53 49.15
CA THR A 824 -32.80 -26.28 50.59
C THR A 824 -33.30 -24.87 50.85
N LYS A 825 -34.45 -24.75 51.54
CA LYS A 825 -34.98 -23.44 51.93
C LYS A 825 -34.18 -22.88 53.10
N MET A 826 -33.54 -21.74 52.90
CA MET A 826 -32.72 -21.06 53.90
C MET A 826 -33.04 -19.57 53.95
N GLY A 827 -33.80 -19.12 54.95
CA GLY A 827 -33.93 -17.70 55.29
C GLY A 827 -34.32 -16.77 54.12
N GLY A 828 -35.46 -17.02 53.47
CA GLY A 828 -35.95 -16.21 52.33
C GLY A 828 -35.33 -16.59 50.98
N TRP A 829 -34.33 -17.48 50.99
CA TRP A 829 -33.68 -18.03 49.81
C TRP A 829 -33.98 -19.52 49.66
N ILE A 830 -33.86 -20.00 48.42
CA ILE A 830 -33.69 -21.41 48.12
C ILE A 830 -32.26 -21.58 47.63
N GLN A 831 -31.51 -22.41 48.34
CA GLN A 831 -30.20 -22.86 47.91
C GLN A 831 -30.39 -24.00 46.91
N VAL A 832 -29.78 -23.88 45.74
CA VAL A 832 -29.66 -24.95 44.75
C VAL A 832 -28.27 -25.56 44.93
N ALA A 833 -28.21 -26.81 45.38
CA ALA A 833 -26.96 -27.53 45.59
C ALA A 833 -26.98 -28.86 44.85
N MET A 834 -25.80 -29.33 44.45
CA MET A 834 -25.61 -30.62 43.78
C MET A 834 -24.92 -31.61 44.71
N GLU A 835 -25.31 -32.88 44.63
CA GLU A 835 -24.62 -33.99 45.28
C GLU A 835 -23.38 -34.41 44.47
N GLU A 836 -22.19 -34.21 45.04
CA GLU A 836 -20.91 -34.66 44.48
C GLU A 836 -20.27 -35.66 45.45
N GLY A 837 -20.55 -36.95 45.25
CA GLY A 837 -20.15 -38.01 46.19
C GLY A 837 -20.95 -37.94 47.49
N ASP A 838 -20.26 -37.80 48.64
CA ASP A 838 -20.89 -37.65 49.97
C ASP A 838 -21.10 -36.17 50.38
N ALA A 839 -20.78 -35.21 49.52
CA ALA A 839 -20.85 -33.78 49.80
C ALA A 839 -21.95 -33.07 49.00
N LEU A 840 -22.56 -32.04 49.60
CA LEU A 840 -23.43 -31.10 48.91
C LEU A 840 -22.64 -29.84 48.55
N THR A 841 -22.52 -29.55 47.26
CA THR A 841 -21.83 -28.35 46.78
C THR A 841 -22.86 -27.33 46.27
N GLU A 842 -22.81 -26.10 46.80
CA GLU A 842 -23.71 -25.01 46.39
C GLU A 842 -23.42 -24.58 44.95
N ILE A 843 -24.46 -24.52 44.12
CA ILE A 843 -24.40 -23.97 42.77
C ILE A 843 -24.77 -22.49 42.82
N LEU A 844 -25.99 -22.18 43.27
CA LEU A 844 -26.52 -20.82 43.31
C LEU A 844 -27.59 -20.65 44.40
N ARG A 845 -27.93 -19.39 44.71
CA ARG A 845 -29.07 -19.05 45.57
C ARG A 845 -30.13 -18.30 44.80
N VAL A 846 -31.36 -18.74 44.94
CA VAL A 846 -32.52 -18.13 44.30
C VAL A 846 -33.41 -17.49 45.34
N ARG A 847 -33.76 -16.22 45.13
CA ARG A 847 -34.84 -15.57 45.85
C ARG A 847 -36.04 -15.50 44.92
N THR A 848 -37.14 -16.08 45.37
CA THR A 848 -38.38 -16.14 44.62
C THR A 848 -39.58 -15.99 45.55
N SER A 849 -40.66 -15.41 45.02
CA SER A 849 -41.96 -15.37 45.68
C SER A 849 -42.82 -16.61 45.38
N THR A 850 -42.42 -17.44 44.40
CA THR A 850 -43.14 -18.58 43.83
C THR A 850 -42.33 -19.89 43.89
N PRO A 851 -41.89 -20.33 45.09
CA PRO A 851 -40.91 -21.40 45.27
C PRO A 851 -41.35 -22.79 44.75
N GLN A 852 -42.64 -23.00 44.46
CA GLN A 852 -43.17 -24.26 43.94
C GLN A 852 -42.82 -24.50 42.47
N HIS A 853 -42.38 -23.47 41.75
CA HIS A 853 -42.07 -23.55 40.31
C HIS A 853 -40.58 -23.65 40.03
N LEU A 854 -39.74 -23.50 41.05
CA LEU A 854 -38.29 -23.51 40.87
C LEU A 854 -37.77 -24.88 40.42
N GLU A 855 -38.35 -25.99 40.90
CA GLU A 855 -37.97 -27.34 40.46
C GLU A 855 -38.25 -27.54 38.96
N ASP A 856 -39.40 -27.07 38.47
CA ASP A 856 -39.82 -27.23 37.07
C ASP A 856 -39.10 -26.26 36.12
N ALA A 857 -38.45 -25.23 36.65
CA ALA A 857 -37.75 -24.20 35.88
C ALA A 857 -36.25 -24.46 35.71
N LEU A 858 -35.71 -25.47 36.39
CA LEU A 858 -34.33 -25.89 36.23
C LEU A 858 -34.17 -26.70 34.94
N LEU A 859 -33.29 -26.26 34.06
CA LEU A 859 -32.88 -27.00 32.88
C LEU A 859 -31.59 -27.76 33.20
N PHE A 860 -31.61 -29.06 32.90
CA PHE A 860 -30.55 -30.01 33.17
C PHE A 860 -29.89 -30.46 31.86
N ALA A 861 -28.74 -31.13 31.96
CA ALA A 861 -27.99 -31.66 30.81
C ALA A 861 -28.73 -32.80 30.08
#